data_AF-A0A3R7X0Y9-F1
#
_entry.id   AF-A0A3R7X0Y9-F1
#
_cell.length_a   1.000
_cell.length_b   1.000
_cell.length_c   1.000
_cell.angle_alpha   90.00
_cell.angle_beta   90.00
_cell.angle_gamma   90.00
#
_symmetry.space_group_name_H-M   'P 1'
#
loop_
_entity.id
_entity.type
_entity.pdbx_description
1 polymer ?
#
loop_
_entity_poly.entity_id
_entity_poly.type
_entity_poly.pdbx_seq_one_letter_code
_entity_poly.pdbx_strand_id
1 'polypeptide(L)'
;MSPGIRCSLWVVLCLIALCHVDAHPHLRLPEHDPIPAIKGLISRTLGPQYNSQVVVTAKDERDHDVSSFDEHNGRVRVSGSSATAIGFALHKYLKDVVHTQADWDNHALVVPAVLPLPPSAVTIAKNTKFTYYLNVVTTSYSFWTWDWPQWAKHIDWMALQGINLPLAFTGQEKIWLETFKKYNVSTAGMQHFFAGAAFQAWGRMGNVRDSWGPFGPIPLDFIEDQYRLQLRILDRMKEFGMLPALPAFAGHVPAELVTLYPHANVRQSSQWANFPEKFTCVHMLDPTDPLYLDIGRTFIQVQTQLYGGYTSSVYQTDTYNELLPHTSDPAYLRASSKAVIDSMLAADPNAVWIMQGWLFYFMKDFWTNDKIEAYLGGVANDRLIMLDLWTESFPVWSRTSNYFGKPWIYCLLHTFGGNLGLHGNLPKLATNPITSLAASDGHMIGLGLTMEGIFQNYVVYDLALEMAWRSTPMPLDKWVQAYVHQRYHVENEHATKAWAFLKTSVYRDEGLVDSVATTRPRWQLAVNETDVDGNLLLPKRVSSDAVSAAWTELVLAGADSVGKVDAFQHDLVDVTRQVLNNVMVEYYTELVQLYLNPKTSSSVVCSKADQILDLLHDMDTILATSTAFLLGRWIRDAKARGTPATAGYFEYQARNQLTRWGVGTLNDYANKQWAGLVGEYYAGRWRVWLKAVCDAREAGIPTDDAKIDGQINDFEVAWQTQTNEFPTDPVGDSVEIATKLHAKYGTKQHRVVGVLDLGSTLDDLYGATGAGKTHTMMGSERDGSGDDNQLGHHDDDDDDDNVPHVDGIIPHALTDIFRLINSARADEEDASVAEGLGFQWSVVVTYLEVYNEQIRDLLNPSSRPLALREDPVKGVVHVAGLHHVTVETSSQVLQLLRS
;
A
#
# COMPACT_ATOMS: atom_id res chain seq x y z
N MET A 1 34.85 23.05 77.95
CA MET A 1 33.67 23.94 77.83
C MET A 1 32.88 23.53 76.60
N SER A 2 31.56 23.41 76.77
CA SER A 2 30.53 22.96 75.81
C SER A 2 30.40 23.90 74.57
N PRO A 3 29.59 23.58 73.54
CA PRO A 3 29.67 22.47 72.59
C PRO A 3 29.68 22.96 71.11
N GLY A 4 30.25 22.16 70.21
CA GLY A 4 30.15 22.35 68.76
C GLY A 4 28.85 21.75 68.20
N ILE A 5 28.11 22.56 67.46
CA ILE A 5 26.85 22.23 66.79
C ILE A 5 27.11 21.14 65.74
N ARG A 6 26.51 19.96 65.93
CA ARG A 6 26.38 18.92 64.91
C ARG A 6 25.06 19.11 64.17
N CYS A 7 25.11 19.54 62.91
CA CYS A 7 24.00 19.39 61.97
C CYS A 7 24.13 18.00 61.33
N SER A 8 23.34 17.05 61.78
CA SER A 8 23.25 15.71 61.20
C SER A 8 22.37 15.74 59.97
N LEU A 9 22.97 15.77 58.78
CA LEU A 9 22.27 15.51 57.52
C LEU A 9 21.99 14.00 57.45
N TRP A 10 20.78 13.58 57.79
CA TRP A 10 20.31 12.22 57.55
C TRP A 10 20.02 12.07 56.05
N VAL A 11 20.95 11.47 55.32
CA VAL A 11 20.67 10.95 53.98
C VAL A 11 19.84 9.68 54.18
N VAL A 12 18.52 9.83 54.07
CA VAL A 12 17.61 8.69 53.86
C VAL A 12 17.85 8.21 52.44
N LEU A 13 18.67 7.17 52.28
CA LEU A 13 18.67 6.35 51.07
C LEU A 13 17.33 5.63 51.01
N CYS A 14 16.34 6.30 50.41
CA CYS A 14 15.18 5.60 49.86
C CYS A 14 15.70 4.73 48.72
N LEU A 15 15.94 3.45 49.01
CA LEU A 15 15.85 2.39 48.02
C LEU A 15 14.41 2.40 47.50
N ILE A 16 14.14 3.26 46.52
CA ILE A 16 13.04 3.04 45.59
C ILE A 16 13.47 1.81 44.81
N ALA A 17 13.07 0.63 45.30
CA ALA A 17 12.85 -0.48 44.40
C ALA A 17 11.83 0.03 43.38
N LEU A 18 12.32 0.46 42.22
CA LEU A 18 11.52 0.55 41.01
C LEU A 18 11.08 -0.90 40.71
N CYS A 19 10.06 -1.34 41.43
CA CYS A 19 9.18 -2.37 40.93
C CYS A 19 8.53 -1.74 39.71
N HIS A 20 9.16 -1.86 38.54
CA HIS A 20 8.42 -1.79 37.29
C HIS A 20 7.39 -2.92 37.38
N VAL A 21 6.18 -2.57 37.81
CA VAL A 21 5.03 -3.40 37.57
C VAL A 21 4.88 -3.34 36.05
N ASP A 22 5.29 -4.39 35.35
CA ASP A 22 5.05 -4.53 33.92
C ASP A 22 3.54 -4.38 33.71
N ALA A 23 3.13 -3.22 33.20
CA ALA A 23 1.73 -2.91 32.92
C ALA A 23 1.23 -3.59 31.63
N HIS A 24 1.99 -4.57 31.13
CA HIS A 24 1.70 -5.28 29.89
C HIS A 24 0.83 -6.51 30.15
N PRO A 25 -0.10 -6.85 29.23
CA PRO A 25 -0.81 -8.10 29.26
C PRO A 25 0.18 -9.27 29.34
N HIS A 26 0.04 -10.12 30.34
CA HIS A 26 0.80 -11.36 30.45
C HIS A 26 0.25 -12.42 29.48
N LEU A 27 0.35 -12.14 28.17
CA LEU A 27 0.06 -13.11 27.13
C LEU A 27 1.26 -14.05 26.99
N ARG A 28 1.03 -15.35 27.19
CA ARG A 28 2.00 -16.41 26.90
C ARG A 28 1.62 -17.06 25.59
N LEU A 29 2.62 -17.40 24.77
CA LEU A 29 2.36 -18.21 23.59
C LEU A 29 1.89 -19.61 24.04
N PRO A 30 1.00 -20.26 23.27
CA PRO A 30 0.53 -21.59 23.63
C PRO A 30 1.67 -22.61 23.68
N GLU A 31 1.68 -23.45 24.72
CA GLU A 31 2.52 -24.64 24.76
C GLU A 31 2.14 -25.58 23.61
N HIS A 32 3.15 -26.08 22.89
CA HIS A 32 2.98 -26.97 21.75
C HIS A 32 4.27 -27.78 21.53
N ASP A 33 4.20 -28.88 20.77
CA ASP A 33 5.40 -29.61 20.32
C ASP A 33 5.83 -29.09 18.93
N PRO A 34 6.91 -28.30 18.84
CA PRO A 34 7.28 -27.67 17.58
C PRO A 34 7.96 -28.63 16.60
N ILE A 35 8.47 -29.77 17.05
CA ILE A 35 9.21 -30.71 16.20
C ILE A 35 8.33 -31.39 15.14
N PRO A 36 7.21 -32.06 15.49
CA PRO A 36 6.33 -32.68 14.50
C PRO A 36 5.67 -31.65 13.58
N ALA A 37 5.29 -30.48 14.12
CA ALA A 37 4.72 -29.39 13.34
C ALA A 37 5.66 -28.97 12.20
N ILE A 38 6.95 -28.79 12.49
CA ILE A 38 7.95 -28.38 11.50
C ILE A 38 8.32 -29.50 10.54
N LYS A 39 8.39 -30.76 10.99
CA LYS A 39 8.55 -31.89 10.06
C LYS A 39 7.36 -31.99 9.10
N GLY A 40 6.16 -31.70 9.58
CA GLY A 40 4.96 -31.57 8.77
C GLY A 40 5.08 -30.44 7.75
N LEU A 41 5.49 -29.25 8.18
CA LEU A 41 5.76 -28.09 7.32
C LEU A 41 6.77 -28.45 6.22
N ILE A 42 7.94 -28.98 6.56
CA ILE A 42 8.99 -29.40 5.60
C ILE A 42 8.41 -30.39 4.58
N SER A 43 7.61 -31.36 5.02
CA SER A 43 7.00 -32.35 4.11
C SER A 43 6.06 -31.71 3.10
N ARG A 44 5.30 -30.69 3.52
CA ARG A 44 4.30 -30.01 2.68
C ARG A 44 4.94 -28.98 1.74
N THR A 45 6.00 -28.29 2.18
CA THR A 45 6.62 -27.19 1.43
C THR A 45 7.81 -27.63 0.58
N LEU A 46 8.70 -28.48 1.11
CA LEU A 46 9.90 -28.94 0.41
C LEU A 46 9.73 -30.37 -0.12
N GLY A 47 8.99 -31.20 0.61
CA GLY A 47 8.79 -32.62 0.32
C GLY A 47 9.32 -33.52 1.45
N PRO A 48 8.71 -34.70 1.66
CA PRO A 48 9.00 -35.56 2.82
C PRO A 48 10.45 -36.06 2.86
N GLN A 49 11.13 -36.16 1.72
CA GLN A 49 12.53 -36.59 1.62
C GLN A 49 13.48 -35.66 2.39
N TYR A 50 13.16 -34.38 2.52
CA TYR A 50 14.02 -33.39 3.17
C TYR A 50 14.06 -33.53 4.71
N ASN A 51 13.09 -34.22 5.31
CA ASN A 51 13.14 -34.54 6.75
C ASN A 51 14.33 -35.42 7.16
N SER A 52 14.95 -36.13 6.21
CA SER A 52 16.17 -36.89 6.46
C SER A 52 17.42 -35.99 6.55
N GLN A 53 17.37 -34.82 5.90
CA GLN A 53 18.48 -33.87 5.77
C GLN A 53 18.40 -32.72 6.77
N VAL A 54 17.22 -32.48 7.36
CA VAL A 54 16.99 -31.41 8.34
C VAL A 54 16.77 -32.00 9.73
N VAL A 55 17.59 -31.57 10.69
CA VAL A 55 17.43 -31.84 12.12
C VAL A 55 16.63 -30.69 12.73
N VAL A 56 15.50 -31.00 13.36
CA VAL A 56 14.65 -30.00 14.04
C VAL A 56 14.85 -30.13 15.55
N THR A 57 15.15 -29.03 16.22
CA THR A 57 15.35 -29.02 17.69
C THR A 57 14.65 -27.84 18.35
N ALA A 58 13.90 -28.07 19.41
CA ALA A 58 13.37 -26.98 20.24
C ALA A 58 14.49 -26.31 21.06
N LYS A 59 14.31 -25.04 21.39
CA LYS A 59 15.08 -24.28 22.38
C LYS A 59 14.13 -23.87 23.52
N ASP A 60 14.70 -23.62 24.69
CA ASP A 60 13.91 -23.10 25.81
C ASP A 60 13.30 -21.74 25.45
N GLU A 61 12.03 -21.55 25.79
CA GLU A 61 11.33 -20.29 25.63
C GLU A 61 11.97 -19.22 26.52
N ARG A 62 12.21 -18.05 25.93
CA ARG A 62 12.58 -16.81 26.64
C ARG A 62 11.44 -15.81 26.44
N ASP A 63 11.58 -14.60 26.99
CA ASP A 63 10.55 -13.55 26.81
C ASP A 63 10.28 -13.22 25.33
N HIS A 64 11.30 -13.34 24.47
CA HIS A 64 11.19 -13.21 23.00
C HIS A 64 11.58 -14.51 22.29
N ASP A 65 10.95 -14.76 21.14
CA ASP A 65 11.29 -15.89 20.28
C ASP A 65 12.77 -15.84 19.82
N VAL A 66 13.41 -17.00 19.76
CA VAL A 66 14.78 -17.16 19.23
C VAL A 66 14.75 -18.18 18.11
N SER A 67 15.41 -17.88 17.00
CA SER A 67 15.57 -18.74 15.83
C SER A 67 17.05 -18.99 15.54
N SER A 68 17.41 -20.15 15.00
CA SER A 68 18.78 -20.43 14.56
C SER A 68 18.85 -21.53 13.52
N PHE A 69 19.87 -21.47 12.68
CA PHE A 69 20.26 -22.58 11.82
C PHE A 69 21.78 -22.77 11.82
N ASP A 70 22.23 -24.02 11.72
CA ASP A 70 23.65 -24.39 11.71
C ASP A 70 23.88 -25.77 11.08
N GLU A 71 25.15 -26.16 10.94
CA GLU A 71 25.54 -27.52 10.54
C GLU A 71 25.59 -28.44 11.77
N HIS A 72 24.94 -29.60 11.68
CA HIS A 72 24.96 -30.61 12.73
C HIS A 72 25.07 -32.03 12.18
N ASN A 73 26.26 -32.62 12.32
CA ASN A 73 26.56 -34.00 11.92
C ASN A 73 26.26 -34.27 10.43
N GLY A 74 26.74 -33.39 9.55
CA GLY A 74 26.57 -33.47 8.11
C GLY A 74 25.15 -33.15 7.63
N ARG A 75 24.34 -32.48 8.46
CA ARG A 75 22.95 -32.11 8.17
C ARG A 75 22.66 -30.66 8.55
N VAL A 76 21.63 -30.09 7.95
CA VAL A 76 21.13 -28.77 8.35
C VAL A 76 20.37 -28.94 9.66
N ARG A 77 20.68 -28.16 10.69
CA ARG A 77 19.86 -28.06 11.88
C ARG A 77 19.13 -26.73 11.89
N VAL A 78 17.83 -26.77 12.16
CA VAL A 78 17.01 -25.59 12.47
C VAL A 78 16.49 -25.71 13.90
N SER A 79 16.55 -24.61 14.64
CA SER A 79 16.17 -24.57 16.04
C SER A 79 15.46 -23.30 16.43
N GLY A 80 14.62 -23.36 17.46
CA GLY A 80 13.93 -22.20 17.97
C GLY A 80 12.99 -22.50 19.14
N SER A 81 12.49 -21.44 19.77
CA SER A 81 11.62 -21.47 20.97
C SER A 81 10.19 -21.95 20.68
N SER A 82 9.72 -21.77 19.45
CA SER A 82 8.39 -22.13 18.99
C SER A 82 8.46 -22.66 17.55
N ALA A 83 7.38 -23.29 17.06
CA ALA A 83 7.34 -23.77 15.69
C ALA A 83 7.46 -22.61 14.69
N THR A 84 6.84 -21.46 14.96
CA THR A 84 6.96 -20.26 14.10
C THR A 84 8.40 -19.71 14.12
N ALA A 85 9.11 -19.75 15.26
CA ALA A 85 10.53 -19.38 15.31
C ALA A 85 11.43 -20.37 14.52
N ILE A 86 11.15 -21.67 14.59
CA ILE A 86 11.85 -22.68 13.78
C ILE A 86 11.50 -22.52 12.29
N GLY A 87 10.25 -22.20 11.96
CA GLY A 87 9.79 -21.93 10.61
C GLY A 87 10.52 -20.73 10.01
N PHE A 88 10.69 -19.66 10.78
CA PHE A 88 11.53 -18.53 10.41
C PHE A 88 13.00 -18.91 10.21
N ALA A 89 13.58 -19.75 11.09
CA ALA A 89 14.94 -20.26 10.91
C ALA A 89 15.11 -21.04 9.60
N LEU A 90 14.12 -21.89 9.27
CA LEU A 90 14.09 -22.64 8.02
C LEU A 90 14.01 -21.68 6.83
N HIS A 91 13.11 -20.70 6.86
CA HIS A 91 12.98 -19.73 5.77
C HIS A 91 14.24 -18.89 5.60
N LYS A 92 14.85 -18.43 6.71
CA LYS A 92 16.11 -17.68 6.67
C LYS A 92 17.26 -18.50 6.09
N TYR A 93 17.35 -19.79 6.42
CA TYR A 93 18.30 -20.72 5.79
C TYR A 93 18.05 -20.86 4.27
N LEU A 94 16.78 -20.99 3.86
CA LEU A 94 16.42 -21.07 2.44
C LEU A 94 16.83 -19.78 1.70
N LYS A 95 16.61 -18.61 2.30
CA LYS A 95 17.01 -17.31 1.72
C LYS A 95 18.53 -17.13 1.66
N ASP A 96 19.22 -17.40 2.77
CA ASP A 96 20.64 -17.07 2.92
C ASP A 96 21.59 -18.07 2.25
N VAL A 97 21.22 -19.35 2.23
CA VAL A 97 22.11 -20.44 1.80
C VAL A 97 21.62 -21.12 0.51
N VAL A 98 20.31 -21.28 0.35
CA VAL A 98 19.72 -21.95 -0.83
C VAL A 98 19.35 -20.95 -1.94
N HIS A 99 19.19 -19.66 -1.58
CA HIS A 99 18.74 -18.59 -2.47
C HIS A 99 17.33 -18.84 -3.04
N THR A 100 16.41 -19.26 -2.18
CA THR A 100 14.97 -19.38 -2.47
C THR A 100 14.13 -18.81 -1.34
N GLN A 101 12.93 -18.33 -1.65
CA GLN A 101 12.01 -17.77 -0.64
C GLN A 101 10.56 -18.16 -0.89
N ALA A 102 9.78 -18.23 0.19
CA ALA A 102 8.35 -18.49 0.13
C ALA A 102 7.55 -17.18 0.10
N ASP A 103 6.52 -17.13 -0.75
CA ASP A 103 5.62 -15.99 -0.90
C ASP A 103 4.13 -16.42 -0.89
N TRP A 104 3.23 -15.45 -1.00
CA TRP A 104 1.79 -15.72 -0.94
C TRP A 104 1.26 -16.58 -2.09
N ASP A 105 1.76 -16.37 -3.30
CA ASP A 105 1.38 -17.16 -4.48
C ASP A 105 1.86 -18.61 -4.40
N ASN A 106 2.76 -18.91 -3.44
CA ASN A 106 3.37 -20.21 -3.25
C ASN A 106 4.05 -20.64 -4.56
N HIS A 107 4.81 -19.71 -5.16
CA HIS A 107 5.70 -20.03 -6.28
C HIS A 107 6.64 -21.18 -5.88
N ALA A 108 7.00 -22.02 -6.85
CA ALA A 108 7.77 -23.22 -6.59
C ALA A 108 9.15 -22.87 -6.00
N LEU A 109 9.47 -23.44 -4.85
CA LEU A 109 10.80 -23.31 -4.25
C LEU A 109 11.81 -24.14 -5.04
N VAL A 110 12.88 -23.49 -5.53
CA VAL A 110 13.97 -24.20 -6.21
C VAL A 110 14.97 -24.68 -5.15
N VAL A 111 14.91 -25.98 -4.83
CA VAL A 111 15.71 -26.60 -3.77
C VAL A 111 16.54 -27.76 -4.32
N PRO A 112 17.86 -27.82 -4.06
CA PRO A 112 18.71 -28.91 -4.54
C PRO A 112 18.37 -30.22 -3.83
N ALA A 113 18.56 -31.35 -4.53
CA ALA A 113 18.28 -32.68 -3.99
C ALA A 113 19.04 -32.98 -2.68
N VAL A 114 20.22 -32.38 -2.51
CA VAL A 114 21.00 -32.38 -1.27
C VAL A 114 21.13 -30.93 -0.81
N LEU A 115 20.67 -30.65 0.41
CA LEU A 115 20.71 -29.33 1.01
C LEU A 115 22.16 -28.91 1.31
N PRO A 116 22.59 -27.70 0.89
CA PRO A 116 23.90 -27.17 1.24
C PRO A 116 23.99 -26.95 2.75
N LEU A 117 25.13 -27.29 3.35
CA LEU A 117 25.34 -27.06 4.77
C LEU A 117 25.60 -25.56 5.02
N PRO A 118 25.03 -24.97 6.09
CA PRO A 118 25.32 -23.58 6.43
C PRO A 118 26.82 -23.36 6.66
N PRO A 119 27.44 -22.31 6.09
CA PRO A 119 28.87 -22.06 6.26
C PRO A 119 29.24 -21.64 7.69
N SER A 120 28.28 -21.11 8.43
CA SER A 120 28.41 -20.71 9.83
C SER A 120 27.08 -20.79 10.55
N ALA A 121 27.10 -20.98 11.86
CA ALA A 121 25.89 -20.94 12.68
C ALA A 121 25.31 -19.51 12.73
N VAL A 122 24.00 -19.39 12.55
CA VAL A 122 23.24 -18.15 12.64
C VAL A 122 22.23 -18.27 13.77
N THR A 123 22.16 -17.28 14.66
CA THR A 123 21.15 -17.18 15.72
C THR A 123 20.58 -15.77 15.74
N ILE A 124 19.26 -15.66 15.72
CA ILE A 124 18.53 -14.39 15.66
C ILE A 124 17.49 -14.41 16.78
N ALA A 125 17.49 -13.36 17.60
CA ALA A 125 16.44 -13.14 18.59
C ALA A 125 15.44 -12.13 18.03
N LYS A 126 14.16 -12.39 18.25
CA LYS A 126 13.10 -11.46 17.90
C LYS A 126 13.18 -10.23 18.79
N ASN A 127 12.92 -9.07 18.20
CA ASN A 127 13.04 -7.78 18.90
C ASN A 127 11.74 -7.36 19.59
N THR A 128 10.63 -7.93 19.14
CA THR A 128 9.30 -7.76 19.72
C THR A 128 8.68 -9.13 20.00
N LYS A 129 7.76 -9.19 20.95
CA LYS A 129 7.12 -10.46 21.33
C LYS A 129 6.19 -10.97 20.24
N PHE A 130 5.44 -10.08 19.61
CA PHE A 130 4.40 -10.45 18.65
C PHE A 130 4.75 -10.06 17.22
N THR A 131 4.47 -10.97 16.29
CA THR A 131 4.27 -10.65 14.88
C THR A 131 2.79 -10.83 14.56
N TYR A 132 2.08 -9.72 14.47
CA TYR A 132 0.63 -9.69 14.20
C TYR A 132 0.36 -9.79 12.70
N TYR A 133 -0.76 -10.43 12.32
CA TYR A 133 -1.13 -10.53 10.92
C TYR A 133 -2.65 -10.48 10.70
N LEU A 134 -3.00 -9.66 9.70
CA LEU A 134 -4.29 -9.43 9.05
C LEU A 134 -5.10 -8.26 9.59
N ASN A 135 -5.66 -7.48 8.66
CA ASN A 135 -6.77 -6.58 8.94
C ASN A 135 -8.08 -7.40 9.06
N VAL A 136 -9.07 -6.86 9.75
CA VAL A 136 -10.42 -7.43 9.73
C VAL A 136 -10.99 -7.45 8.30
N VAL A 137 -10.67 -6.45 7.47
CA VAL A 137 -11.17 -6.39 6.09
C VAL A 137 -10.44 -7.29 5.10
N THR A 138 -9.25 -7.81 5.44
CA THR A 138 -8.56 -8.83 4.61
C THR A 138 -9.43 -10.08 4.43
N THR A 139 -10.27 -10.37 5.44
CA THR A 139 -11.25 -11.47 5.38
C THR A 139 -12.25 -11.32 4.24
N SER A 140 -12.57 -10.09 3.85
CA SER A 140 -13.48 -9.78 2.76
C SER A 140 -12.74 -9.62 1.44
N TYR A 141 -11.62 -8.91 1.37
CA TYR A 141 -11.00 -8.61 0.07
C TYR A 141 -10.09 -9.70 -0.49
N SER A 142 -9.70 -10.70 0.31
CA SER A 142 -8.72 -11.70 -0.15
C SER A 142 -9.16 -13.14 -0.01
N PHE A 143 -9.87 -13.52 1.06
CA PHE A 143 -10.01 -14.95 1.37
C PHE A 143 -11.39 -15.43 1.82
N TRP A 144 -12.48 -14.66 1.66
CA TRP A 144 -13.84 -15.16 1.92
C TRP A 144 -14.26 -16.31 0.98
N THR A 145 -13.59 -16.43 -0.17
CA THR A 145 -13.78 -17.51 -1.15
C THR A 145 -12.86 -18.71 -0.91
N TRP A 146 -11.91 -18.64 0.02
CA TRP A 146 -10.87 -19.66 0.18
C TRP A 146 -11.39 -20.96 0.76
N ASP A 147 -10.81 -22.07 0.28
CA ASP A 147 -10.98 -23.39 0.87
C ASP A 147 -9.84 -23.77 1.83
N TRP A 148 -9.87 -25.01 2.32
CA TRP A 148 -8.85 -25.51 3.23
C TRP A 148 -7.45 -25.60 2.58
N PRO A 149 -7.26 -26.18 1.38
CA PRO A 149 -5.97 -26.15 0.69
C PRO A 149 -5.31 -24.77 0.61
N GLN A 150 -6.07 -23.71 0.29
CA GLN A 150 -5.56 -22.34 0.26
C GLN A 150 -5.12 -21.87 1.65
N TRP A 151 -5.98 -22.04 2.66
CA TRP A 151 -5.66 -21.71 4.05
C TRP A 151 -4.45 -22.50 4.61
N ALA A 152 -4.35 -23.79 4.30
CA ALA A 152 -3.26 -24.63 4.78
C ALA A 152 -1.90 -24.14 4.28
N LYS A 153 -1.82 -23.76 3.00
CA LYS A 153 -0.61 -23.15 2.41
C LYS A 153 -0.32 -21.78 3.03
N HIS A 154 -1.37 -20.98 3.24
CA HIS A 154 -1.20 -19.66 3.83
C HIS A 154 -0.68 -19.71 5.27
N ILE A 155 -1.17 -20.64 6.09
CA ILE A 155 -0.67 -20.82 7.46
C ILE A 155 0.76 -21.40 7.47
N ASP A 156 1.10 -22.27 6.51
CA ASP A 156 2.48 -22.73 6.32
C ASP A 156 3.41 -21.56 5.97
N TRP A 157 2.98 -20.64 5.08
CA TRP A 157 3.69 -19.38 4.82
C TRP A 157 3.80 -18.52 6.08
N MET A 158 2.72 -18.37 6.86
CA MET A 158 2.75 -17.61 8.12
C MET A 158 3.80 -18.16 9.10
N ALA A 159 3.91 -19.48 9.22
CA ALA A 159 4.92 -20.13 10.06
C ALA A 159 6.35 -19.87 9.55
N LEU A 160 6.57 -19.90 8.24
CA LEU A 160 7.86 -19.54 7.62
C LEU A 160 8.25 -18.06 7.83
N GLN A 161 7.27 -17.18 8.03
CA GLN A 161 7.52 -15.76 8.33
C GLN A 161 7.63 -15.44 9.83
N GLY A 162 7.47 -16.43 10.72
CA GLY A 162 7.52 -16.20 12.16
C GLY A 162 6.32 -15.43 12.72
N ILE A 163 5.16 -15.48 12.03
CA ILE A 163 3.90 -14.89 12.50
C ILE A 163 3.35 -15.72 13.66
N ASN A 164 3.10 -15.09 14.81
CA ASN A 164 2.66 -15.77 16.04
C ASN A 164 1.36 -15.20 16.66
N LEU A 165 0.81 -14.09 16.14
CA LEU A 165 -0.46 -13.50 16.60
C LEU A 165 -1.39 -13.17 15.40
N PRO A 166 -1.95 -14.17 14.70
CA PRO A 166 -2.83 -13.92 13.55
C PRO A 166 -4.29 -13.66 13.94
N LEU A 167 -5.03 -12.92 13.11
CA LEU A 167 -6.49 -12.82 13.21
C LEU A 167 -7.17 -14.12 12.76
N ALA A 168 -8.21 -14.57 13.47
CA ALA A 168 -8.95 -15.80 13.15
C ALA A 168 -10.47 -15.59 13.14
N PHE A 169 -10.97 -14.99 12.06
CA PHE A 169 -12.35 -14.47 11.93
C PHE A 169 -13.29 -15.30 11.05
N THR A 170 -12.77 -16.34 10.38
CA THR A 170 -13.54 -17.18 9.46
C THR A 170 -14.73 -17.81 10.18
N GLY A 171 -15.92 -17.75 9.58
CA GLY A 171 -17.12 -18.44 10.09
C GLY A 171 -17.74 -17.89 11.38
N GLN A 172 -17.33 -16.72 11.87
CA GLN A 172 -17.85 -16.18 13.13
C GLN A 172 -19.35 -15.89 13.12
N GLU A 173 -19.97 -15.75 11.95
CA GLU A 173 -21.43 -15.63 11.79
C GLU A 173 -22.17 -16.81 12.45
N LYS A 174 -21.56 -18.00 12.52
CA LYS A 174 -22.12 -19.15 13.23
C LYS A 174 -22.21 -18.91 14.73
N ILE A 175 -21.20 -18.26 15.32
CA ILE A 175 -21.20 -17.91 16.75
C ILE A 175 -22.32 -16.91 17.03
N TRP A 176 -22.46 -15.89 16.18
CA TRP A 176 -23.54 -14.91 16.27
C TRP A 176 -24.92 -15.55 16.18
N LEU A 177 -25.12 -16.44 15.20
CA LEU A 177 -26.38 -17.17 15.00
C LEU A 177 -26.76 -17.98 16.24
N GLU A 178 -25.84 -18.79 16.79
CA GLU A 178 -26.11 -19.60 17.98
C GLU A 178 -26.22 -18.78 19.27
N THR A 179 -25.55 -17.63 19.34
CA THR A 179 -25.67 -16.68 20.46
C THR A 179 -27.07 -16.08 20.48
N PHE A 180 -27.50 -15.43 19.40
CA PHE A 180 -28.78 -14.73 19.36
C PHE A 180 -29.99 -15.66 19.35
N LYS A 181 -29.82 -16.92 18.94
CA LYS A 181 -30.82 -17.97 19.14
C LYS A 181 -31.18 -18.16 20.62
N LYS A 182 -30.24 -17.97 21.55
CA LYS A 182 -30.53 -18.00 23.01
C LYS A 182 -31.39 -16.83 23.49
N TYR A 183 -31.46 -15.78 22.68
CA TYR A 183 -32.30 -14.58 22.91
C TYR A 183 -33.55 -14.59 22.03
N ASN A 184 -33.93 -15.76 21.49
CA ASN A 184 -35.11 -15.98 20.65
C ASN A 184 -35.14 -15.20 19.32
N VAL A 185 -34.01 -14.66 18.86
CA VAL A 185 -33.91 -14.08 17.52
C VAL A 185 -34.02 -15.21 16.50
N SER A 186 -34.84 -15.00 15.47
CA SER A 186 -35.07 -16.00 14.43
C SER A 186 -33.88 -16.11 13.48
N THR A 187 -33.74 -17.26 12.82
CA THR A 187 -32.75 -17.43 11.75
C THR A 187 -32.92 -16.40 10.64
N ALA A 188 -34.16 -16.05 10.28
CA ALA A 188 -34.45 -15.03 9.27
C ALA A 188 -34.00 -13.63 9.74
N GLY A 189 -34.24 -13.27 11.00
CA GLY A 189 -33.75 -12.02 11.58
C GLY A 189 -32.23 -11.92 11.58
N MET A 190 -31.54 -13.04 11.82
CA MET A 190 -30.08 -13.11 11.69
C MET A 190 -29.60 -13.01 10.25
N GLN A 191 -30.28 -13.62 9.28
CA GLN A 191 -29.94 -13.50 7.86
C GLN A 191 -30.00 -12.06 7.35
N HIS A 192 -30.91 -11.23 7.86
CA HIS A 192 -30.98 -9.79 7.56
C HIS A 192 -30.04 -8.93 8.42
N PHE A 193 -29.48 -9.47 9.50
CA PHE A 193 -28.45 -8.81 10.29
C PHE A 193 -27.07 -8.97 9.66
N PHE A 194 -26.75 -10.15 9.12
CA PHE A 194 -25.51 -10.39 8.42
C PHE A 194 -25.45 -9.62 7.10
N ALA A 195 -24.26 -9.12 6.75
CA ALA A 195 -24.00 -8.52 5.45
C ALA A 195 -24.01 -9.58 4.32
N GLY A 196 -23.80 -9.17 3.07
CA GLY A 196 -23.47 -10.11 1.99
C GLY A 196 -22.17 -10.90 2.28
N ALA A 197 -22.00 -12.09 1.69
CA ALA A 197 -20.85 -12.95 1.95
C ALA A 197 -19.48 -12.27 1.72
N ALA A 198 -19.38 -11.43 0.68
CA ALA A 198 -18.17 -10.65 0.39
C ALA A 198 -17.99 -9.44 1.31
N PHE A 199 -19.01 -9.06 2.10
CA PHE A 199 -19.04 -7.80 2.85
C PHE A 199 -19.07 -8.01 4.37
N GLN A 200 -18.82 -9.24 4.84
CA GLN A 200 -18.89 -9.57 6.27
C GLN A 200 -17.94 -8.75 7.14
N ALA A 201 -16.78 -8.32 6.65
CA ALA A 201 -15.89 -7.47 7.44
C ALA A 201 -16.59 -6.20 7.97
N TRP A 202 -17.30 -5.48 7.09
CA TRP A 202 -18.08 -4.28 7.47
C TRP A 202 -19.36 -4.63 8.21
N GLY A 203 -19.92 -5.82 8.01
CA GLY A 203 -21.00 -6.35 8.83
C GLY A 203 -20.59 -6.54 10.30
N ARG A 204 -19.42 -7.14 10.53
CA ARG A 204 -18.86 -7.40 11.86
C ARG A 204 -18.52 -6.12 12.61
N MET A 205 -18.07 -5.10 11.89
CA MET A 205 -17.80 -3.76 12.42
C MET A 205 -19.07 -2.90 12.60
N GLY A 206 -20.25 -3.39 12.21
CA GLY A 206 -21.53 -2.69 12.37
C GLY A 206 -21.79 -1.58 11.36
N ASN A 207 -20.98 -1.46 10.30
CA ASN A 207 -21.13 -0.44 9.27
C ASN A 207 -22.30 -0.77 8.33
N VAL A 208 -22.45 -2.06 7.96
CA VAL A 208 -23.48 -2.52 7.03
C VAL A 208 -24.24 -3.74 7.56
N ARG A 209 -25.43 -4.00 7.00
CA ARG A 209 -26.24 -5.19 7.25
C ARG A 209 -27.00 -5.58 6.00
N ASP A 210 -27.52 -6.81 5.99
CA ASP A 210 -28.26 -7.41 4.88
C ASP A 210 -27.41 -7.52 3.59
N SER A 211 -27.98 -8.15 2.57
CA SER A 211 -27.38 -8.25 1.25
C SER A 211 -28.14 -7.38 0.25
N TRP A 212 -27.39 -6.73 -0.64
CA TRP A 212 -27.95 -6.11 -1.84
C TRP A 212 -27.92 -7.09 -3.02
N GLY A 213 -28.61 -6.71 -4.08
CA GLY A 213 -28.80 -7.53 -5.28
C GLY A 213 -30.07 -8.37 -5.26
N PRO A 214 -30.32 -9.11 -6.35
CA PRO A 214 -31.59 -9.81 -6.56
C PRO A 214 -31.67 -11.20 -5.89
N PHE A 215 -30.63 -11.63 -5.19
CA PHE A 215 -30.48 -13.03 -4.74
C PHE A 215 -30.87 -13.29 -3.28
N GLY A 216 -31.35 -12.28 -2.56
CA GLY A 216 -31.75 -12.41 -1.16
C GLY A 216 -30.56 -12.39 -0.18
N PRO A 217 -30.80 -12.75 1.10
CA PRO A 217 -29.79 -12.67 2.14
C PRO A 217 -28.75 -13.80 2.02
N ILE A 218 -27.73 -13.74 2.88
CA ILE A 218 -26.67 -14.74 2.91
C ILE A 218 -27.20 -16.19 3.08
N PRO A 219 -26.73 -17.16 2.25
CA PRO A 219 -27.08 -18.58 2.43
C PRO A 219 -26.53 -19.16 3.73
N LEU A 220 -27.36 -19.92 4.46
CA LEU A 220 -26.97 -20.53 5.75
C LEU A 220 -25.90 -21.61 5.61
N ASP A 221 -25.91 -22.37 4.51
CA ASP A 221 -24.90 -23.42 4.26
C ASP A 221 -23.49 -22.84 4.20
N PHE A 222 -23.34 -21.62 3.67
CA PHE A 222 -22.06 -20.91 3.67
C PHE A 222 -21.57 -20.58 5.08
N ILE A 223 -22.47 -20.14 5.98
CA ILE A 223 -22.12 -19.87 7.38
C ILE A 223 -21.59 -21.15 8.06
N GLU A 224 -22.26 -22.28 7.81
CA GLU A 224 -21.86 -23.58 8.35
C GLU A 224 -20.52 -24.08 7.77
N ASP A 225 -20.30 -23.91 6.46
CA ASP A 225 -19.05 -24.30 5.80
C ASP A 225 -17.87 -23.45 6.26
N GLN A 226 -18.06 -22.13 6.42
CA GLN A 226 -17.03 -21.23 6.96
C GLN A 226 -16.68 -21.57 8.42
N TYR A 227 -17.67 -21.95 9.22
CA TYR A 227 -17.42 -22.44 10.59
C TYR A 227 -16.56 -23.72 10.60
N ARG A 228 -16.86 -24.70 9.75
CA ARG A 228 -16.05 -25.92 9.64
C ARG A 228 -14.63 -25.64 9.16
N LEU A 229 -14.47 -24.68 8.25
CA LEU A 229 -13.17 -24.22 7.80
C LEU A 229 -12.37 -23.60 8.96
N GLN A 230 -13.00 -22.77 9.78
CA GLN A 230 -12.38 -22.15 10.95
C GLN A 230 -11.85 -23.17 11.96
N LEU A 231 -12.57 -24.28 12.20
CA LEU A 231 -12.04 -25.34 13.08
C LEU A 231 -10.70 -25.88 12.58
N ARG A 232 -10.54 -26.09 11.27
CA ARG A 232 -9.27 -26.53 10.67
C ARG A 232 -8.18 -25.47 10.76
N ILE A 233 -8.54 -24.20 10.54
CA ILE A 233 -7.62 -23.06 10.68
C ILE A 233 -7.07 -23.01 12.11
N LEU A 234 -7.95 -23.05 13.12
CA LEU A 234 -7.55 -23.04 14.52
C LEU A 234 -6.70 -24.25 14.88
N ASP A 235 -7.03 -25.44 14.40
CA ASP A 235 -6.22 -26.65 14.63
C ASP A 235 -4.79 -26.49 14.11
N ARG A 236 -4.61 -25.95 12.90
CA ARG A 236 -3.27 -25.70 12.33
C ARG A 236 -2.54 -24.55 13.02
N MET A 237 -3.23 -23.48 13.44
CA MET A 237 -2.62 -22.40 14.21
C MET A 237 -2.10 -22.91 15.56
N LYS A 238 -2.87 -23.75 16.26
CA LYS A 238 -2.45 -24.42 17.50
C LYS A 238 -1.27 -25.37 17.28
N GLU A 239 -1.25 -26.12 16.18
CA GLU A 239 -0.12 -26.99 15.79
C GLU A 239 1.20 -26.19 15.74
N PHE A 240 1.15 -24.95 15.27
CA PHE A 240 2.32 -24.06 15.20
C PHE A 240 2.55 -23.18 16.45
N GLY A 241 1.74 -23.32 17.50
CA GLY A 241 1.84 -22.46 18.68
C GLY A 241 1.50 -20.99 18.42
N MET A 242 0.69 -20.70 17.41
CA MET A 242 0.18 -19.36 17.17
C MET A 242 -0.90 -19.01 18.20
N LEU A 243 -1.01 -17.73 18.54
CA LEU A 243 -2.02 -17.17 19.43
C LEU A 243 -3.09 -16.44 18.59
N PRO A 244 -4.17 -17.10 18.13
CA PRO A 244 -5.15 -16.48 17.26
C PRO A 244 -5.99 -15.42 18.00
N ALA A 245 -6.14 -14.23 17.40
CA ALA A 245 -7.09 -13.23 17.89
C ALA A 245 -8.52 -13.61 17.43
N LEU A 246 -9.37 -13.99 18.39
CA LEU A 246 -10.75 -14.46 18.17
C LEU A 246 -11.74 -13.29 18.18
N PRO A 247 -12.91 -13.38 17.54
CA PRO A 247 -13.89 -12.29 17.56
C PRO A 247 -14.53 -12.15 18.95
N ALA A 248 -15.09 -10.96 19.23
CA ALA A 248 -15.91 -10.70 20.42
C ALA A 248 -17.06 -9.73 20.14
N PHE A 249 -17.98 -9.63 21.10
CA PHE A 249 -19.15 -8.74 21.03
C PHE A 249 -18.75 -7.27 21.19
N ALA A 250 -19.14 -6.43 20.21
CA ALA A 250 -18.89 -4.98 20.22
C ALA A 250 -20.11 -4.11 20.52
N GLY A 251 -21.30 -4.70 20.73
CA GLY A 251 -22.54 -3.97 20.99
C GLY A 251 -23.58 -4.01 19.87
N HIS A 252 -23.19 -4.40 18.65
CA HIS A 252 -24.09 -4.49 17.49
C HIS A 252 -25.09 -5.65 17.62
N VAL A 253 -26.38 -5.38 17.36
CA VAL A 253 -27.48 -6.33 17.55
C VAL A 253 -28.47 -6.36 16.37
N PRO A 254 -29.14 -7.50 16.10
CA PRO A 254 -30.15 -7.61 15.07
C PRO A 254 -31.40 -6.79 15.41
N ALA A 255 -32.08 -6.26 14.38
CA ALA A 255 -33.30 -5.46 14.58
C ALA A 255 -34.41 -6.24 15.32
N GLU A 256 -34.51 -7.55 15.10
CA GLU A 256 -35.49 -8.40 15.78
C GLU A 256 -35.26 -8.45 17.31
N LEU A 257 -34.02 -8.31 17.79
CA LEU A 257 -33.74 -8.23 19.22
C LEU A 257 -34.44 -7.02 19.86
N VAL A 258 -34.50 -5.89 19.17
CA VAL A 258 -35.14 -4.66 19.66
C VAL A 258 -36.65 -4.87 19.84
N THR A 259 -37.28 -5.65 18.97
CA THR A 259 -38.69 -6.04 19.10
C THR A 259 -38.92 -6.99 20.27
N LEU A 260 -38.00 -7.94 20.49
CA LEU A 260 -38.09 -8.93 21.57
C LEU A 260 -37.79 -8.34 22.96
N TYR A 261 -36.94 -7.31 23.02
CA TYR A 261 -36.51 -6.64 24.24
C TYR A 261 -36.83 -5.14 24.17
N PRO A 262 -38.12 -4.73 24.20
CA PRO A 262 -38.53 -3.33 23.97
C PRO A 262 -38.13 -2.36 25.09
N HIS A 263 -37.63 -2.87 26.22
CA HIS A 263 -37.11 -2.07 27.33
C HIS A 263 -35.58 -1.94 27.32
N ALA A 264 -34.90 -2.63 26.40
CA ALA A 264 -33.47 -2.47 26.22
C ALA A 264 -33.17 -1.06 25.69
N ASN A 265 -32.17 -0.42 26.24
CA ASN A 265 -31.64 0.84 25.72
C ASN A 265 -30.79 0.54 24.49
N VAL A 266 -31.36 0.77 23.31
CA VAL A 266 -30.74 0.52 22.01
C VAL A 266 -30.74 1.80 21.19
N ARG A 267 -29.71 2.00 20.39
CA ARG A 267 -29.59 3.10 19.42
C ARG A 267 -29.20 2.55 18.06
N GLN A 268 -29.29 3.37 17.03
CA GLN A 268 -28.74 3.02 15.72
C GLN A 268 -27.37 3.69 15.55
N SER A 269 -26.45 2.99 14.89
CA SER A 269 -25.19 3.58 14.44
C SER A 269 -25.43 4.69 13.42
N SER A 270 -24.42 5.55 13.21
CA SER A 270 -24.47 6.55 12.13
C SER A 270 -24.58 5.88 10.77
N GLN A 271 -25.27 6.53 9.83
CA GLN A 271 -25.27 6.13 8.43
C GLN A 271 -23.83 6.10 7.89
N TRP A 272 -23.42 4.98 7.30
CA TRP A 272 -22.04 4.79 6.84
C TRP A 272 -21.93 4.88 5.31
N ALA A 273 -20.90 5.59 4.83
CA ALA A 273 -20.56 5.75 3.40
C ALA A 273 -21.75 6.04 2.46
N ASN A 274 -22.72 6.85 2.93
CA ASN A 274 -23.95 7.19 2.22
C ASN A 274 -24.76 5.96 1.74
N PHE A 275 -24.59 4.80 2.37
CA PHE A 275 -25.43 3.63 2.11
C PHE A 275 -26.87 3.90 2.57
N PRO A 276 -27.89 3.41 1.84
CA PRO A 276 -29.28 3.52 2.29
C PRO A 276 -29.47 2.90 3.68
N GLU A 277 -30.26 3.53 4.56
CA GLU A 277 -30.47 3.12 5.96
C GLU A 277 -30.88 1.65 6.14
N LYS A 278 -31.55 1.05 5.14
CA LYS A 278 -31.89 -0.38 5.16
C LYS A 278 -30.63 -1.28 5.27
N PHE A 279 -29.51 -0.85 4.70
CA PHE A 279 -28.25 -1.58 4.66
C PHE A 279 -27.20 -1.06 5.66
N THR A 280 -27.52 -0.06 6.49
CA THR A 280 -26.62 0.49 7.51
C THR A 280 -27.44 0.80 8.77
N CYS A 281 -27.03 1.78 9.59
CA CYS A 281 -27.73 2.17 10.83
C CYS A 281 -28.06 0.95 11.70
N VAL A 282 -27.04 0.11 11.91
CA VAL A 282 -27.13 -1.13 12.67
C VAL A 282 -27.46 -0.79 14.12
N HIS A 283 -28.36 -1.58 14.72
CA HIS A 283 -28.74 -1.36 16.11
C HIS A 283 -27.56 -1.69 17.03
N MET A 284 -27.37 -0.89 18.08
CA MET A 284 -26.30 -0.97 19.06
C MET A 284 -26.91 -0.89 20.45
N LEU A 285 -26.61 -1.85 21.32
CA LEU A 285 -26.94 -1.74 22.74
C LEU A 285 -26.14 -0.60 23.37
N ASP A 286 -26.82 0.17 24.23
CA ASP A 286 -26.12 1.13 25.09
C ASP A 286 -25.18 0.35 26.03
N PRO A 287 -23.93 0.80 26.22
CA PRO A 287 -22.95 0.09 27.03
C PRO A 287 -23.35 -0.05 28.50
N THR A 288 -24.32 0.75 28.96
CA THR A 288 -24.86 0.67 30.33
C THR A 288 -26.06 -0.27 30.45
N ASP A 289 -26.58 -0.80 29.34
CA ASP A 289 -27.70 -1.73 29.37
C ASP A 289 -27.25 -3.12 29.87
N PRO A 290 -27.97 -3.76 30.81
CA PRO A 290 -27.62 -5.09 31.31
C PRO A 290 -27.51 -6.18 30.24
N LEU A 291 -28.24 -6.07 29.12
CA LEU A 291 -28.16 -7.02 28.02
C LEU A 291 -26.79 -6.99 27.32
N TYR A 292 -26.07 -5.87 27.35
CA TYR A 292 -24.75 -5.77 26.75
C TYR A 292 -23.80 -6.80 27.38
N LEU A 293 -23.72 -6.79 28.71
CA LEU A 293 -22.87 -7.70 29.48
C LEU A 293 -23.30 -9.16 29.27
N ASP A 294 -24.61 -9.42 29.32
CA ASP A 294 -25.15 -10.78 29.21
C ASP A 294 -24.89 -11.39 27.82
N ILE A 295 -25.13 -10.63 26.75
CA ILE A 295 -24.90 -11.09 25.37
C ILE A 295 -23.41 -11.27 25.11
N GLY A 296 -22.57 -10.31 25.51
CA GLY A 296 -21.12 -10.42 25.28
C GLY A 296 -20.51 -11.63 26.01
N ARG A 297 -20.92 -11.87 27.26
CA ARG A 297 -20.56 -13.10 28.00
C ARG A 297 -21.03 -14.35 27.26
N THR A 298 -22.29 -14.36 26.82
CA THR A 298 -22.88 -15.51 26.12
C THR A 298 -22.18 -15.79 24.80
N PHE A 299 -21.77 -14.76 24.07
CA PHE A 299 -21.03 -14.88 22.82
C PHE A 299 -19.72 -15.66 23.01
N ILE A 300 -18.92 -15.28 24.01
CA ILE A 300 -17.64 -15.94 24.30
C ILE A 300 -17.85 -17.38 24.78
N GLN A 301 -18.90 -17.63 25.58
CA GLN A 301 -19.26 -18.99 26.00
C GLN A 301 -19.67 -19.88 24.80
N VAL A 302 -20.48 -19.35 23.88
CA VAL A 302 -20.88 -20.06 22.66
C VAL A 302 -19.68 -20.31 21.76
N GLN A 303 -18.82 -19.30 21.55
CA GLN A 303 -17.58 -19.43 20.79
C GLN A 303 -16.71 -20.56 21.35
N THR A 304 -16.43 -20.52 22.65
CA THR A 304 -15.60 -21.52 23.34
C THR A 304 -16.20 -22.92 23.20
N GLN A 305 -17.53 -23.05 23.35
CA GLN A 305 -18.23 -24.32 23.18
C GLN A 305 -18.10 -24.85 21.74
N LEU A 306 -18.34 -24.01 20.74
CA LEU A 306 -18.25 -24.39 19.32
C LEU A 306 -16.83 -24.76 18.91
N TYR A 307 -15.82 -24.14 19.51
CA TYR A 307 -14.41 -24.45 19.28
C TYR A 307 -13.89 -25.61 20.16
N GLY A 308 -14.78 -26.42 20.74
CA GLY A 308 -14.40 -27.61 21.48
C GLY A 308 -13.73 -27.32 22.84
N GLY A 309 -14.08 -26.20 23.47
CA GLY A 309 -13.50 -25.74 24.73
C GLY A 309 -12.26 -24.86 24.57
N TYR A 310 -11.84 -24.57 23.34
CA TYR A 310 -10.67 -23.74 23.06
C TYR A 310 -10.97 -22.24 23.15
N THR A 311 -10.05 -21.50 23.77
CA THR A 311 -9.91 -20.04 23.64
C THR A 311 -8.42 -19.68 23.66
N SER A 312 -8.05 -18.60 22.98
CA SER A 312 -6.73 -17.97 23.08
C SER A 312 -6.65 -16.91 24.19
N SER A 313 -7.80 -16.56 24.79
CA SER A 313 -7.97 -15.39 25.67
C SER A 313 -7.59 -14.05 25.03
N VAL A 314 -7.44 -14.01 23.71
CA VAL A 314 -7.17 -12.81 22.93
C VAL A 314 -8.34 -12.56 22.01
N TYR A 315 -9.00 -11.42 22.19
CA TYR A 315 -10.23 -11.09 21.47
C TYR A 315 -10.11 -9.78 20.70
N GLN A 316 -10.51 -9.77 19.44
CA GLN A 316 -10.52 -8.60 18.56
C GLN A 316 -11.97 -8.19 18.29
N THR A 317 -12.26 -6.90 18.50
CA THR A 317 -13.56 -6.28 18.18
C THR A 317 -13.45 -4.76 18.24
N ASP A 318 -14.30 -4.05 17.49
CA ASP A 318 -14.32 -2.59 17.45
C ASP A 318 -15.76 -2.07 17.43
N THR A 319 -16.09 -1.18 18.38
CA THR A 319 -17.46 -0.62 18.50
C THR A 319 -17.72 0.53 17.53
N TYR A 320 -16.70 1.34 17.23
CA TYR A 320 -16.84 2.62 16.54
C TYR A 320 -15.92 2.75 15.31
N ASN A 321 -15.62 1.65 14.63
CA ASN A 321 -14.80 1.69 13.42
C ASN A 321 -15.56 2.43 12.31
N GLU A 322 -15.12 3.64 11.97
CA GLU A 322 -15.81 4.55 11.02
C GLU A 322 -17.27 4.86 11.38
N LEU A 323 -17.62 4.74 12.67
CA LEU A 323 -18.93 5.09 13.21
C LEU A 323 -18.74 6.13 14.30
N LEU A 324 -19.59 7.14 14.34
CA LEU A 324 -19.52 8.16 15.37
C LEU A 324 -20.22 7.68 16.66
N PRO A 325 -19.56 7.77 17.83
CA PRO A 325 -20.27 7.71 19.08
C PRO A 325 -21.33 8.82 19.13
N HIS A 326 -22.50 8.52 19.69
CA HIS A 326 -23.62 9.47 19.69
C HIS A 326 -23.36 10.72 20.57
N THR A 327 -22.36 10.68 21.44
CA THR A 327 -21.96 11.77 22.34
C THR A 327 -20.45 11.75 22.53
N SER A 328 -19.87 12.92 22.77
CA SER A 328 -18.47 13.07 23.14
C SER A 328 -18.25 13.15 24.65
N ASP A 329 -19.26 12.82 25.47
CA ASP A 329 -19.13 12.80 26.93
C ASP A 329 -18.06 11.78 27.37
N PRO A 330 -16.98 12.21 28.06
CA PRO A 330 -15.94 11.33 28.56
C PRO A 330 -16.44 10.18 29.43
N ALA A 331 -17.51 10.37 30.21
CA ALA A 331 -18.08 9.32 31.06
C ALA A 331 -18.72 8.22 30.21
N TYR A 332 -19.42 8.61 29.14
CA TYR A 332 -19.99 7.67 28.19
C TYR A 332 -18.90 6.89 27.43
N LEU A 333 -17.90 7.58 26.89
CA LEU A 333 -16.80 6.94 26.16
C LEU A 333 -16.07 5.91 27.04
N ARG A 334 -15.81 6.25 28.30
CA ARG A 334 -15.23 5.33 29.28
C ARG A 334 -16.12 4.13 29.57
N ALA A 335 -17.43 4.33 29.68
CA ALA A 335 -18.39 3.26 29.87
C ALA A 335 -18.46 2.32 28.66
N SER A 336 -18.35 2.85 27.44
CA SER A 336 -18.37 2.06 26.20
C SER A 336 -17.27 1.02 26.13
N SER A 337 -16.01 1.43 26.29
CA SER A 337 -14.87 0.51 26.27
C SER A 337 -14.87 -0.43 27.48
N LYS A 338 -15.32 0.04 28.65
CA LYS A 338 -15.47 -0.78 29.85
C LYS A 338 -16.47 -1.92 29.64
N ALA A 339 -17.61 -1.65 29.00
CA ALA A 339 -18.64 -2.66 28.73
C ALA A 339 -18.11 -3.79 27.82
N VAL A 340 -17.29 -3.44 26.80
CA VAL A 340 -16.64 -4.42 25.93
C VAL A 340 -15.77 -5.39 26.74
N ILE A 341 -14.79 -4.87 27.48
CA ILE A 341 -13.86 -5.73 28.24
C ILE A 341 -14.54 -6.47 29.39
N ASP A 342 -15.48 -5.84 30.11
CA ASP A 342 -16.20 -6.49 31.20
C ASP A 342 -17.03 -7.68 30.70
N SER A 343 -17.60 -7.59 29.49
CA SER A 343 -18.34 -8.70 28.86
C SER A 343 -17.45 -9.89 28.50
N MET A 344 -16.21 -9.62 28.05
CA MET A 344 -15.21 -10.66 27.81
C MET A 344 -14.78 -11.32 29.12
N LEU A 345 -14.43 -10.50 30.13
CA LEU A 345 -13.98 -10.96 31.46
C LEU A 345 -15.03 -11.77 32.21
N ALA A 346 -16.31 -11.51 31.95
CA ALA A 346 -17.42 -12.27 32.53
C ALA A 346 -17.50 -13.72 32.03
N ALA A 347 -16.86 -14.05 30.90
CA ALA A 347 -16.73 -15.41 30.37
C ALA A 347 -15.31 -15.97 30.50
N ASP A 348 -14.30 -15.12 30.38
CA ASP A 348 -12.87 -15.47 30.39
C ASP A 348 -12.06 -14.47 31.25
N PRO A 349 -11.67 -14.84 32.48
CA PRO A 349 -10.89 -13.97 33.39
C PRO A 349 -9.52 -13.54 32.84
N ASN A 350 -9.00 -14.22 31.82
CA ASN A 350 -7.72 -13.92 31.19
C ASN A 350 -7.85 -13.07 29.92
N ALA A 351 -9.07 -12.65 29.57
CA ALA A 351 -9.32 -11.89 28.35
C ALA A 351 -8.40 -10.67 28.21
N VAL A 352 -7.83 -10.53 27.02
CA VAL A 352 -7.12 -9.36 26.53
C VAL A 352 -7.79 -8.91 25.23
N TRP A 353 -8.15 -7.64 25.17
CA TRP A 353 -8.77 -7.04 24.01
C TRP A 353 -7.69 -6.50 23.06
N ILE A 354 -7.77 -6.85 21.77
CA ILE A 354 -7.04 -6.22 20.67
C ILE A 354 -8.00 -5.28 19.94
N MET A 355 -7.60 -4.02 19.79
CA MET A 355 -8.43 -2.98 19.18
C MET A 355 -7.70 -2.28 18.03
N GLN A 356 -8.41 -1.97 16.94
CA GLN A 356 -7.87 -1.16 15.85
C GLN A 356 -7.77 0.32 16.28
N GLY A 357 -6.61 0.94 16.07
CA GLY A 357 -6.40 2.38 16.28
C GLY A 357 -6.96 3.27 15.17
N TRP A 358 -7.56 2.70 14.11
CA TRP A 358 -7.99 3.41 12.90
C TRP A 358 -8.94 4.58 13.16
N LEU A 359 -9.94 4.39 14.02
CA LEU A 359 -10.93 5.43 14.31
C LEU A 359 -10.29 6.75 14.80
N PHE A 360 -9.15 6.67 15.50
CA PHE A 360 -8.46 7.83 16.03
C PHE A 360 -7.75 8.64 14.94
N TYR A 361 -7.34 7.99 13.85
CA TYR A 361 -6.83 8.64 12.66
C TYR A 361 -7.98 9.13 11.76
N PHE A 362 -8.89 8.22 11.39
CA PHE A 362 -9.93 8.46 10.39
C PHE A 362 -10.92 9.55 10.82
N MET A 363 -11.36 9.54 12.08
CA MET A 363 -12.28 10.53 12.64
C MET A 363 -11.57 11.45 13.64
N LYS A 364 -10.36 11.92 13.31
CA LYS A 364 -9.52 12.77 14.19
C LYS A 364 -10.19 14.05 14.69
N ASP A 365 -11.15 14.59 13.93
CA ASP A 365 -11.93 15.77 14.35
C ASP A 365 -12.85 15.46 15.54
N PHE A 366 -13.40 14.23 15.57
CA PHE A 366 -14.10 13.74 16.75
C PHE A 366 -13.11 13.30 17.83
N TRP A 367 -12.13 12.45 17.50
CA TRP A 367 -11.21 11.79 18.43
C TRP A 367 -10.00 12.65 18.80
N THR A 368 -10.25 13.69 19.57
CA THR A 368 -9.21 14.46 20.27
C THR A 368 -8.56 13.64 21.39
N ASN A 369 -7.32 13.98 21.77
CA ASN A 369 -6.54 13.18 22.73
C ASN A 369 -7.27 12.96 24.07
N ASP A 370 -7.98 13.94 24.60
CA ASP A 370 -8.78 13.83 25.82
C ASP A 370 -9.92 12.79 25.70
N LYS A 371 -10.54 12.69 24.52
CA LYS A 371 -11.60 11.70 24.26
C LYS A 371 -11.02 10.31 24.02
N ILE A 372 -9.85 10.22 23.36
CA ILE A 372 -9.12 8.96 23.23
C ILE A 372 -8.74 8.45 24.62
N GLU A 373 -8.19 9.30 25.48
CA GLU A 373 -7.83 8.96 26.86
C GLU A 373 -9.06 8.53 27.67
N ALA A 374 -10.18 9.25 27.54
CA ALA A 374 -11.42 8.88 28.21
C ALA A 374 -11.92 7.49 27.79
N TYR A 375 -11.92 7.21 26.48
CA TYR A 375 -12.33 5.93 25.93
C TYR A 375 -11.37 4.81 26.36
N LEU A 376 -10.07 4.94 26.11
CA LEU A 376 -9.10 3.88 26.44
C LEU A 376 -8.94 3.67 27.97
N GLY A 377 -9.23 4.70 28.77
CA GLY A 377 -9.20 4.64 30.23
C GLY A 377 -10.33 3.82 30.86
N GLY A 378 -11.29 3.30 30.09
CA GLY A 378 -12.28 2.33 30.57
C GLY A 378 -11.73 0.91 30.75
N VAL A 379 -10.54 0.64 30.20
CA VAL A 379 -9.87 -0.66 30.23
C VAL A 379 -8.56 -0.54 31.00
N ALA A 380 -8.13 -1.58 31.70
CA ALA A 380 -6.80 -1.60 32.34
C ALA A 380 -5.67 -1.72 31.29
N ASN A 381 -4.44 -1.32 31.62
CA ASN A 381 -3.32 -1.33 30.64
C ASN A 381 -2.90 -2.76 30.26
N ASP A 382 -3.03 -3.70 31.19
CA ASP A 382 -2.73 -5.12 31.01
C ASP A 382 -3.85 -5.90 30.29
N ARG A 383 -4.91 -5.20 29.83
CA ARG A 383 -6.11 -5.82 29.22
C ARG A 383 -6.45 -5.31 27.83
N LEU A 384 -5.65 -4.39 27.28
CA LEU A 384 -5.87 -3.82 25.96
C LEU A 384 -4.55 -3.72 25.19
N ILE A 385 -4.54 -4.20 23.95
CA ILE A 385 -3.45 -4.02 23.00
C ILE A 385 -4.00 -3.20 21.82
N MET A 386 -3.32 -2.11 21.50
CA MET A 386 -3.66 -1.28 20.35
C MET A 386 -2.94 -1.76 19.10
N LEU A 387 -3.66 -1.97 18.01
CA LEU A 387 -3.07 -2.05 16.68
C LEU A 387 -2.95 -0.60 16.16
N ASP A 388 -1.74 -0.03 16.12
CA ASP A 388 -1.56 1.28 15.49
C ASP A 388 -1.59 1.11 13.97
N LEU A 389 -2.82 1.10 13.44
CA LEU A 389 -3.15 0.36 12.23
C LEU A 389 -2.39 0.82 10.98
N TRP A 390 -2.00 2.11 10.92
CA TRP A 390 -1.33 2.75 9.79
C TRP A 390 -0.02 3.44 10.21
N THR A 391 0.82 2.74 10.98
CA THR A 391 1.98 3.34 11.66
C THR A 391 3.00 3.90 10.67
N GLU A 392 3.17 3.27 9.50
CA GLU A 392 4.20 3.66 8.53
C GLU A 392 3.97 5.05 7.91
N SER A 393 2.71 5.51 7.90
CA SER A 393 2.31 6.80 7.32
C SER A 393 1.79 7.78 8.38
N PHE A 394 0.93 7.31 9.29
CA PHE A 394 0.23 8.16 10.27
C PHE A 394 0.22 7.53 11.68
N PRO A 395 1.37 7.50 12.37
CA PRO A 395 1.51 6.85 13.69
C PRO A 395 0.72 7.59 14.79
N VAL A 396 -0.33 6.98 15.32
CA VAL A 396 -1.16 7.56 16.40
C VAL A 396 -0.49 7.42 17.77
N TRP A 397 0.32 6.38 17.99
CA TRP A 397 1.05 6.15 19.24
C TRP A 397 1.88 7.38 19.67
N SER A 398 2.47 8.06 18.68
CA SER A 398 3.40 9.18 18.88
C SER A 398 2.74 10.41 19.51
N ARG A 399 1.50 10.73 19.10
CA ARG A 399 0.75 11.89 19.62
C ARG A 399 -0.11 11.58 20.84
N THR A 400 -0.26 10.30 21.19
CA THR A 400 -1.07 9.82 22.33
C THR A 400 -0.23 9.36 23.51
N SER A 401 1.08 9.65 23.49
CA SER A 401 2.04 9.21 24.52
C SER A 401 1.95 7.69 24.76
N ASN A 402 2.14 6.90 23.70
CA ASN A 402 1.94 5.45 23.72
C ASN A 402 0.52 5.07 24.15
N TYR A 403 -0.50 5.69 23.54
CA TYR A 403 -1.91 5.44 23.87
C TYR A 403 -2.20 5.55 25.38
N PHE A 404 -1.60 6.54 26.06
CA PHE A 404 -1.76 6.74 27.51
C PHE A 404 -1.30 5.52 28.34
N GLY A 405 -0.21 4.88 27.90
CA GLY A 405 0.42 3.74 28.55
C GLY A 405 -0.14 2.37 28.14
N LYS A 406 -0.96 2.28 27.09
CA LYS A 406 -1.36 0.97 26.54
C LYS A 406 -0.23 0.38 25.70
N PRO A 407 -0.01 -0.95 25.76
CA PRO A 407 0.84 -1.60 24.79
C PRO A 407 0.23 -1.51 23.38
N TRP A 408 1.10 -1.47 22.38
CA TRP A 408 0.69 -1.35 20.99
C TRP A 408 1.59 -2.14 20.04
N ILE A 409 1.07 -2.41 18.85
CA ILE A 409 1.76 -3.11 17.77
C ILE A 409 1.96 -2.12 16.62
N TYR A 410 3.18 -1.99 16.13
CA TYR A 410 3.49 -1.25 14.91
C TYR A 410 2.87 -2.00 13.74
N CYS A 411 1.88 -1.43 13.07
CA CYS A 411 1.23 -2.09 11.96
C CYS A 411 1.50 -1.38 10.63
N LEU A 412 1.80 -2.18 9.61
CA LEU A 412 1.91 -1.77 8.22
C LEU A 412 0.56 -1.98 7.51
N LEU A 413 -0.18 -0.90 7.24
CA LEU A 413 -1.45 -0.95 6.50
C LEU A 413 -1.17 -1.13 5.01
N HIS A 414 -0.34 -0.28 4.43
CA HIS A 414 0.11 -0.33 3.03
C HIS A 414 -1.01 -0.18 1.98
N THR A 415 -1.93 -1.15 1.86
CA THR A 415 -2.96 -1.16 0.81
C THR A 415 -4.38 -1.03 1.33
N PHE A 416 -5.22 -0.39 0.52
CA PHE A 416 -6.66 -0.25 0.69
C PHE A 416 -7.40 -0.98 -0.44
N GLY A 417 -8.54 -1.61 -0.15
CA GLY A 417 -9.37 -2.37 -1.10
C GLY A 417 -8.70 -3.62 -1.70
N GLY A 418 -7.44 -3.91 -1.35
CA GLY A 418 -6.59 -4.83 -2.10
C GLY A 418 -6.26 -4.32 -3.51
N ASN A 419 -6.23 -3.00 -3.71
CA ASN A 419 -5.96 -2.39 -5.01
C ASN A 419 -4.52 -2.70 -5.47
N LEU A 420 -4.36 -2.89 -6.77
CA LEU A 420 -3.05 -3.11 -7.38
C LEU A 420 -2.37 -1.78 -7.71
N GLY A 421 -1.05 -1.82 -7.82
CA GLY A 421 -0.22 -0.64 -8.02
C GLY A 421 1.11 -0.82 -7.31
N LEU A 422 2.22 -0.57 -8.00
CA LEU A 422 3.54 -0.63 -7.38
C LEU A 422 3.71 0.58 -6.48
N HIS A 423 3.84 0.35 -5.18
CA HIS A 423 4.09 1.41 -4.20
C HIS A 423 4.69 0.84 -2.91
N GLY A 424 5.34 1.70 -2.15
CA GLY A 424 5.84 1.40 -0.81
C GLY A 424 6.91 2.38 -0.37
N ASN A 425 7.42 2.17 0.84
CA ASN A 425 8.51 2.99 1.37
C ASN A 425 9.55 2.10 2.07
N LEU A 426 10.37 1.44 1.26
CA LEU A 426 11.40 0.54 1.76
C LEU A 426 12.43 1.27 2.66
N PRO A 427 12.86 2.52 2.37
CA PRO A 427 13.75 3.24 3.29
C PRO A 427 13.16 3.48 4.68
N LYS A 428 11.90 3.93 4.79
CA LYS A 428 11.24 4.09 6.10
C LYS A 428 11.05 2.73 6.77
N LEU A 429 10.60 1.70 6.05
CA LEU A 429 10.40 0.37 6.64
C LEU A 429 11.70 -0.28 7.14
N ALA A 430 12.82 -0.03 6.46
CA ALA A 430 14.15 -0.49 6.88
C ALA A 430 14.64 0.14 8.20
N THR A 431 13.98 1.20 8.70
CA THR A 431 14.49 2.06 9.78
C THR A 431 13.46 2.28 10.90
N ASN A 432 12.25 2.71 10.56
CA ASN A 432 11.21 3.16 11.48
C ASN A 432 10.80 2.13 12.54
N PRO A 433 10.62 0.82 12.25
CA PRO A 433 10.29 -0.14 13.29
C PRO A 433 11.30 -0.18 14.44
N ILE A 434 12.58 0.02 14.13
CA ILE A 434 13.67 0.03 15.13
C ILE A 434 13.63 1.30 15.97
N THR A 435 13.45 2.46 15.31
CA THR A 435 13.42 3.75 16.00
C THR A 435 12.14 3.92 16.83
N SER A 436 11.00 3.46 16.31
CA SER A 436 9.73 3.40 17.04
C SER A 436 9.80 2.50 18.26
N LEU A 437 10.41 1.31 18.13
CA LEU A 437 10.60 0.41 19.28
C LEU A 437 11.40 1.09 20.40
N ALA A 438 12.53 1.72 20.04
CA ALA A 438 13.37 2.46 20.99
C ALA A 438 12.65 3.65 21.63
N ALA A 439 11.79 4.35 20.87
CA ALA A 439 11.04 5.51 21.35
C ALA A 439 9.78 5.15 22.16
N SER A 440 9.32 3.90 22.10
CA SER A 440 8.06 3.46 22.73
C SER A 440 8.16 3.26 24.25
N ASP A 441 9.37 3.33 24.83
CA ASP A 441 9.60 3.09 26.26
C ASP A 441 8.97 1.76 26.74
N GLY A 442 9.17 0.69 25.97
CA GLY A 442 8.64 -0.65 26.25
C GLY A 442 7.18 -0.90 25.85
N HIS A 443 6.45 0.11 25.36
CA HIS A 443 5.03 -0.06 25.01
C HIS A 443 4.80 -0.67 23.61
N MET A 444 5.77 -0.59 22.70
CA MET A 444 5.70 -1.32 21.43
C MET A 444 6.05 -2.79 21.67
N ILE A 445 5.04 -3.65 21.68
CA ILE A 445 5.18 -5.08 22.00
C ILE A 445 5.20 -5.99 20.77
N GLY A 446 5.01 -5.41 19.57
CA GLY A 446 4.88 -6.17 18.34
C GLY A 446 5.12 -5.35 17.08
N LEU A 447 5.34 -6.07 15.98
CA LEU A 447 5.26 -5.57 14.62
C LEU A 447 4.18 -6.37 13.89
N GLY A 448 3.40 -5.76 13.01
CA GLY A 448 2.33 -6.44 12.32
C GLY A 448 2.06 -5.93 10.93
N LEU A 449 1.28 -6.73 10.21
CA LEU A 449 0.78 -6.44 8.89
C LEU A 449 -0.74 -6.35 8.93
N THR A 450 -1.30 -5.23 8.47
CA THR A 450 -2.73 -4.89 8.57
C THR A 450 -3.31 -4.44 7.24
N MET A 451 -2.76 -4.92 6.13
CA MET A 451 -3.24 -4.62 4.79
C MET A 451 -4.69 -5.03 4.55
N GLU A 452 -5.43 -4.21 3.81
CA GLU A 452 -6.80 -4.57 3.47
C GLU A 452 -6.88 -5.74 2.50
N GLY A 453 -5.89 -5.91 1.62
CA GLY A 453 -5.78 -7.06 0.73
C GLY A 453 -4.34 -7.53 0.53
N ILE A 454 -4.17 -8.82 0.27
CA ILE A 454 -2.87 -9.47 0.02
C ILE A 454 -2.66 -9.77 -1.48
N PHE A 455 -1.53 -10.38 -1.83
CA PHE A 455 -1.08 -10.69 -3.22
C PHE A 455 -0.68 -9.46 -4.06
N GLN A 456 0.14 -8.59 -3.48
CA GLN A 456 0.79 -7.48 -4.19
C GLN A 456 2.06 -7.04 -3.45
N ASN A 457 2.95 -6.30 -4.12
CA ASN A 457 4.12 -5.65 -3.51
C ASN A 457 4.94 -6.52 -2.53
N TYR A 458 5.21 -7.76 -2.91
CA TYR A 458 5.86 -8.79 -2.08
C TYR A 458 7.10 -8.32 -1.30
N VAL A 459 7.94 -7.49 -1.95
CA VAL A 459 9.17 -6.91 -1.38
C VAL A 459 8.91 -6.12 -0.09
N VAL A 460 7.76 -5.46 0.01
CA VAL A 460 7.39 -4.60 1.15
C VAL A 460 7.11 -5.47 2.37
N TYR A 461 6.37 -6.56 2.18
CA TYR A 461 5.94 -7.45 3.25
C TYR A 461 7.06 -8.37 3.74
N ASP A 462 7.91 -8.83 2.82
CA ASP A 462 9.11 -9.60 3.18
C ASP A 462 10.07 -8.76 4.03
N LEU A 463 10.32 -7.49 3.65
CA LEU A 463 11.11 -6.58 4.48
C LEU A 463 10.46 -6.35 5.84
N ALA A 464 9.17 -6.02 5.88
CA ALA A 464 8.47 -5.69 7.13
C ALA A 464 8.50 -6.86 8.14
N LEU A 465 8.28 -8.09 7.68
CA LEU A 465 8.32 -9.27 8.55
C LEU A 465 9.76 -9.57 9.03
N GLU A 466 10.77 -9.38 8.18
CA GLU A 466 12.16 -9.53 8.58
C GLU A 466 12.58 -8.49 9.64
N MET A 467 12.03 -7.28 9.59
CA MET A 467 12.31 -6.22 10.58
C MET A 467 11.88 -6.58 12.01
N ALA A 468 10.91 -7.49 12.20
CA ALA A 468 10.55 -8.00 13.54
C ALA A 468 11.70 -8.76 14.22
N TRP A 469 12.67 -9.24 13.45
CA TRP A 469 13.81 -10.05 13.88
C TRP A 469 15.13 -9.27 13.88
N ARG A 470 15.08 -7.94 13.81
CA ARG A 470 16.27 -7.08 13.73
C ARG A 470 16.34 -6.11 14.89
N SER A 471 17.57 -5.87 15.34
CA SER A 471 17.93 -4.86 16.34
C SER A 471 18.57 -3.60 15.76
N THR A 472 18.86 -3.60 14.46
CA THR A 472 19.47 -2.48 13.75
C THR A 472 18.78 -2.27 12.40
N PRO A 473 18.81 -1.04 11.86
CA PRO A 473 18.28 -0.76 10.53
C PRO A 473 18.80 -1.73 9.45
N MET A 474 17.97 -1.97 8.43
CA MET A 474 18.33 -2.85 7.32
C MET A 474 19.25 -2.11 6.32
N PRO A 475 20.41 -2.69 5.93
CA PRO A 475 21.20 -2.18 4.82
C PRO A 475 20.48 -2.45 3.49
N LEU A 476 19.60 -1.51 3.10
CA LEU A 476 18.59 -1.73 2.07
C LEU A 476 19.17 -2.15 0.71
N ASP A 477 20.27 -1.54 0.26
CA ASP A 477 20.85 -1.88 -1.05
C ASP A 477 21.29 -3.34 -1.15
N LYS A 478 21.98 -3.82 -0.12
CA LYS A 478 22.40 -5.23 -0.04
C LYS A 478 21.21 -6.16 0.12
N TRP A 479 20.21 -5.73 0.89
CA TRP A 479 19.00 -6.53 1.11
C TRP A 479 18.19 -6.69 -0.17
N VAL A 480 17.99 -5.62 -0.95
CA VAL A 480 17.27 -5.71 -2.24
C VAL A 480 18.02 -6.58 -3.23
N GLN A 481 19.34 -6.47 -3.33
CA GLN A 481 20.14 -7.38 -4.18
C GLN A 481 19.95 -8.85 -3.78
N ALA A 482 19.98 -9.15 -2.48
CA ALA A 482 19.73 -10.49 -1.98
C ALA A 482 18.30 -10.96 -2.26
N TYR A 483 17.30 -10.10 -2.06
CA TYR A 483 15.90 -10.37 -2.34
C TYR A 483 15.68 -10.78 -3.80
N VAL A 484 16.31 -10.10 -4.76
CA VAL A 484 16.21 -10.43 -6.19
C VAL A 484 16.73 -11.84 -6.46
N HIS A 485 17.94 -12.16 -5.96
CA HIS A 485 18.50 -13.50 -6.13
C HIS A 485 17.65 -14.57 -5.44
N GLN A 486 17.13 -14.30 -4.25
CA GLN A 486 16.27 -15.23 -3.51
C GLN A 486 14.92 -15.46 -4.20
N ARG A 487 14.35 -14.42 -4.82
CA ARG A 487 13.08 -14.49 -5.53
C ARG A 487 13.20 -15.21 -6.87
N TYR A 488 14.32 -15.02 -7.58
CA TYR A 488 14.50 -15.52 -8.94
C TYR A 488 15.40 -16.76 -9.02
N HIS A 489 16.07 -17.13 -7.93
CA HIS A 489 16.94 -18.30 -7.80
C HIS A 489 18.16 -18.30 -8.73
N VAL A 490 18.36 -17.21 -9.47
CA VAL A 490 19.41 -17.04 -10.48
C VAL A 490 19.91 -15.60 -10.39
N GLU A 491 21.22 -15.42 -10.45
CA GLU A 491 21.81 -14.09 -10.60
C GLU A 491 21.59 -13.57 -12.02
N ASN A 492 21.04 -12.36 -12.12
CA ASN A 492 20.85 -11.69 -13.40
C ASN A 492 21.06 -10.19 -13.22
N GLU A 493 21.98 -9.62 -14.01
CA GLU A 493 22.37 -8.23 -13.87
C GLU A 493 21.24 -7.27 -14.24
N HIS A 494 20.51 -7.58 -15.31
CA HIS A 494 19.36 -6.78 -15.75
C HIS A 494 18.23 -6.79 -14.70
N ALA A 495 17.89 -7.95 -14.14
CA ALA A 495 16.93 -8.03 -13.04
C ALA A 495 17.38 -7.19 -11.83
N THR A 496 18.67 -7.23 -11.49
CA THR A 496 19.22 -6.43 -10.39
C THR A 496 19.12 -4.92 -10.66
N LYS A 497 19.44 -4.48 -11.89
CA LYS A 497 19.28 -3.09 -12.34
C LYS A 497 17.82 -2.65 -12.28
N ALA A 498 16.89 -3.49 -12.74
CA ALA A 498 15.46 -3.20 -12.69
C ALA A 498 14.99 -2.89 -11.26
N TRP A 499 15.35 -3.75 -10.31
CA TRP A 499 14.99 -3.56 -8.90
C TRP A 499 15.68 -2.35 -8.26
N ALA A 500 16.87 -1.96 -8.72
CA ALA A 500 17.49 -0.71 -8.31
C ALA A 500 16.64 0.50 -8.72
N PHE A 501 16.13 0.53 -9.96
CA PHE A 501 15.21 1.57 -10.43
C PHE A 501 13.88 1.59 -9.65
N LEU A 502 13.26 0.43 -9.43
CA LEU A 502 12.00 0.32 -8.67
C LEU A 502 12.17 0.80 -7.22
N LYS A 503 13.27 0.42 -6.57
CA LYS A 503 13.63 0.85 -5.21
C LYS A 503 13.75 2.37 -5.11
N THR A 504 14.30 3.03 -6.13
CA THR A 504 14.49 4.49 -6.13
C THR A 504 13.28 5.30 -6.59
N SER A 505 12.21 4.62 -7.05
CA SER A 505 10.98 5.22 -7.58
C SER A 505 9.76 4.82 -6.74
N VAL A 506 8.95 3.89 -7.24
CA VAL A 506 7.68 3.44 -6.63
C VAL A 506 7.82 2.94 -5.19
N TYR A 507 9.00 2.45 -4.80
CA TYR A 507 9.27 1.99 -3.44
C TYR A 507 9.98 3.01 -2.53
N ARG A 508 9.97 4.30 -2.92
CA ARG A 508 10.59 5.43 -2.20
C ARG A 508 9.59 6.50 -1.75
N ASP A 509 8.36 6.12 -1.39
CA ASP A 509 7.34 7.04 -0.83
C ASP A 509 6.69 8.00 -1.84
N GLU A 510 6.44 7.56 -3.08
CA GLU A 510 5.70 8.39 -4.07
C GLU A 510 4.18 8.44 -3.82
N GLY A 511 3.70 7.79 -2.76
CA GLY A 511 2.27 7.69 -2.42
C GLY A 511 1.54 6.59 -3.20
N LEU A 512 0.29 6.33 -2.81
CA LEU A 512 -0.64 5.51 -3.58
C LEU A 512 -1.18 6.34 -4.75
N VAL A 513 -1.00 5.86 -5.97
CA VAL A 513 -1.59 6.48 -7.15
C VAL A 513 -2.65 5.53 -7.71
N ASP A 514 -3.90 5.97 -7.69
CA ASP A 514 -5.00 5.23 -8.32
C ASP A 514 -4.74 5.03 -9.82
N SER A 515 -5.39 4.03 -10.41
CA SER A 515 -5.23 3.72 -11.82
C SER A 515 -6.33 4.38 -12.65
N VAL A 516 -5.96 5.26 -13.60
CA VAL A 516 -6.92 5.86 -14.56
C VAL A 516 -7.72 4.78 -15.28
N ALA A 517 -7.07 3.65 -15.59
CA ALA A 517 -7.73 2.53 -16.26
C ALA A 517 -8.90 1.95 -15.45
N THR A 518 -8.81 1.97 -14.12
CA THR A 518 -9.80 1.37 -13.20
C THR A 518 -10.75 2.37 -12.57
N THR A 519 -10.52 3.68 -12.73
CA THR A 519 -11.47 4.73 -12.32
C THR A 519 -12.59 4.89 -13.36
N ARG A 520 -13.79 5.26 -12.90
CA ARG A 520 -14.88 5.64 -13.81
C ARG A 520 -14.47 6.83 -14.71
N PRO A 521 -14.57 6.72 -16.05
CA PRO A 521 -14.12 7.76 -16.97
C PRO A 521 -14.98 9.03 -16.86
N ARG A 522 -14.32 10.18 -16.77
CA ARG A 522 -14.92 11.53 -16.75
C ARG A 522 -13.90 12.57 -17.18
N TRP A 523 -14.35 13.80 -17.40
CA TRP A 523 -13.43 14.94 -17.50
C TRP A 523 -12.72 15.19 -16.16
N GLN A 524 -11.53 15.79 -16.20
CA GLN A 524 -10.75 16.18 -15.01
C GLN A 524 -10.28 15.03 -14.10
N LEU A 525 -9.98 13.84 -14.66
CA LEU A 525 -9.38 12.75 -13.88
C LEU A 525 -7.93 13.01 -13.46
N ALA A 526 -7.17 13.80 -14.23
CA ALA A 526 -5.80 14.19 -13.92
C ALA A 526 -5.75 15.69 -13.58
N VAL A 527 -5.68 16.03 -12.31
CA VAL A 527 -5.62 17.41 -11.80
C VAL A 527 -4.46 17.60 -10.83
N ASN A 528 -3.99 18.85 -10.68
CA ASN A 528 -2.76 19.20 -9.97
C ASN A 528 -2.89 19.39 -8.45
N GLU A 529 -4.09 19.25 -7.88
CA GLU A 529 -4.35 19.55 -6.47
C GLU A 529 -5.20 18.45 -5.84
N THR A 530 -5.07 18.26 -4.53
CA THR A 530 -5.95 17.44 -3.70
C THR A 530 -7.31 18.12 -3.51
N ASP A 531 -8.39 17.33 -3.58
CA ASP A 531 -9.74 17.81 -3.31
C ASP A 531 -9.86 18.11 -1.81
N VAL A 532 -10.64 19.13 -1.49
CA VAL A 532 -10.98 19.60 -0.14
C VAL A 532 -11.64 18.49 0.70
N ASP A 533 -12.18 17.46 0.05
CA ASP A 533 -12.86 16.31 0.65
C ASP A 533 -11.96 15.08 0.91
N GLY A 534 -10.65 15.16 0.64
CA GLY A 534 -9.72 14.05 0.92
C GLY A 534 -9.82 12.86 -0.06
N ASN A 535 -10.48 13.05 -1.20
CA ASN A 535 -10.45 12.08 -2.30
C ASN A 535 -9.05 12.06 -2.94
N LEU A 536 -8.52 10.86 -3.21
CA LEU A 536 -7.28 10.66 -3.95
C LEU A 536 -7.44 11.22 -5.37
N LEU A 537 -6.96 12.44 -5.61
CA LEU A 537 -6.80 12.98 -6.95
C LEU A 537 -5.46 12.52 -7.51
N LEU A 538 -5.50 12.05 -8.77
CA LEU A 538 -4.35 11.46 -9.45
C LEU A 538 -3.27 12.52 -9.71
N PRO A 539 -2.08 12.41 -9.11
CA PRO A 539 -0.99 13.33 -9.41
C PRO A 539 -0.58 13.21 -10.88
N LYS A 540 -0.31 14.36 -11.52
CA LYS A 540 0.21 14.45 -12.89
C LYS A 540 1.54 13.71 -13.13
N ARG A 541 2.24 13.28 -12.08
CA ARG A 541 3.54 12.64 -12.16
C ARG A 541 3.61 11.41 -11.26
N VAL A 542 3.47 10.24 -11.88
CA VAL A 542 4.19 9.04 -11.45
C VAL A 542 5.58 9.15 -12.09
N SER A 543 6.66 8.79 -11.39
CA SER A 543 8.01 8.78 -11.96
C SER A 543 8.12 7.78 -13.14
N SER A 544 7.67 8.20 -14.32
CA SER A 544 7.49 7.31 -15.46
C SER A 544 8.82 6.80 -16.02
N ASP A 545 9.90 7.57 -15.88
CA ASP A 545 11.19 7.26 -16.48
C ASP A 545 11.89 6.10 -15.77
N ALA A 546 11.93 6.09 -14.44
CA ALA A 546 12.56 5.01 -13.67
C ALA A 546 11.78 3.69 -13.79
N VAL A 547 10.44 3.73 -13.74
CA VAL A 547 9.61 2.51 -13.91
C VAL A 547 9.71 1.97 -15.34
N SER A 548 9.78 2.83 -16.36
CA SER A 548 10.00 2.41 -17.74
C SER A 548 11.42 1.84 -17.97
N ALA A 549 12.43 2.40 -17.29
CA ALA A 549 13.78 1.85 -17.29
C ALA A 549 13.80 0.46 -16.63
N ALA A 550 13.15 0.32 -15.46
CA ALA A 550 13.00 -0.98 -14.81
C ALA A 550 12.31 -2.01 -15.71
N TRP A 551 11.25 -1.61 -16.42
CA TRP A 551 10.56 -2.48 -17.36
C TRP A 551 11.47 -2.92 -18.51
N THR A 552 12.27 -2.01 -19.07
CA THR A 552 13.25 -2.33 -20.12
C THR A 552 14.24 -3.38 -19.63
N GLU A 553 14.80 -3.18 -18.45
CA GLU A 553 15.73 -4.14 -17.83
C GLU A 553 15.06 -5.51 -17.57
N LEU A 554 13.80 -5.55 -17.12
CA LEU A 554 13.08 -6.82 -16.97
C LEU A 554 12.81 -7.50 -18.31
N VAL A 555 12.48 -6.77 -19.38
CA VAL A 555 12.30 -7.37 -20.71
C VAL A 555 13.61 -7.98 -21.22
N LEU A 556 14.75 -7.30 -21.01
CA LEU A 556 16.08 -7.83 -21.34
C LEU A 556 16.40 -9.09 -20.53
N ALA A 557 16.16 -9.06 -19.21
CA ALA A 557 16.33 -10.22 -18.34
C ALA A 557 15.46 -11.41 -18.79
N GLY A 558 14.26 -11.15 -19.30
CA GLY A 558 13.33 -12.19 -19.76
C GLY A 558 13.86 -13.04 -20.92
N ALA A 559 14.84 -12.56 -21.68
CA ALA A 559 15.49 -13.32 -22.73
C ALA A 559 16.41 -14.45 -22.20
N ASP A 560 16.83 -14.36 -20.92
CA ASP A 560 17.69 -15.33 -20.26
C ASP A 560 16.88 -16.46 -19.57
N SER A 561 17.57 -17.35 -18.85
CA SER A 561 16.92 -18.44 -18.10
C SER A 561 15.97 -17.95 -17.00
N VAL A 562 16.16 -16.73 -16.49
CA VAL A 562 15.28 -16.13 -15.47
C VAL A 562 13.86 -15.90 -16.00
N GLY A 563 13.70 -15.73 -17.32
CA GLY A 563 12.40 -15.62 -17.99
C GLY A 563 11.47 -16.82 -17.78
N LYS A 564 11.99 -17.98 -17.32
CA LYS A 564 11.21 -19.19 -17.01
C LYS A 564 10.81 -19.32 -15.55
N VAL A 565 11.23 -18.40 -14.69
CA VAL A 565 10.95 -18.44 -13.25
C VAL A 565 9.60 -17.78 -13.00
N ASP A 566 8.66 -18.49 -12.37
CA ASP A 566 7.28 -18.01 -12.16
C ASP A 566 7.24 -16.66 -11.44
N ALA A 567 8.05 -16.48 -10.39
CA ALA A 567 8.12 -15.23 -9.64
C ALA A 567 8.70 -14.06 -10.47
N PHE A 568 9.59 -14.35 -11.42
CA PHE A 568 10.06 -13.34 -12.38
C PHE A 568 8.97 -12.97 -13.37
N GLN A 569 8.26 -13.95 -13.92
CA GLN A 569 7.14 -13.70 -14.83
C GLN A 569 6.02 -12.91 -14.15
N HIS A 570 5.76 -13.18 -12.86
CA HIS A 570 4.85 -12.37 -12.05
C HIS A 570 5.27 -10.90 -12.03
N ASP A 571 6.52 -10.62 -11.66
CA ASP A 571 7.01 -9.24 -11.53
C ASP A 571 7.08 -8.54 -12.89
N LEU A 572 7.43 -9.25 -13.97
CA LEU A 572 7.40 -8.73 -15.34
C LEU A 572 5.98 -8.31 -15.73
N VAL A 573 4.97 -9.12 -15.43
CA VAL A 573 3.56 -8.79 -15.69
C VAL A 573 3.12 -7.57 -14.86
N ASP A 574 3.45 -7.53 -13.57
CA ASP A 574 3.05 -6.43 -12.68
C ASP A 574 3.71 -5.10 -13.06
N VAL A 575 5.01 -5.11 -13.41
CA VAL A 575 5.71 -3.92 -13.90
C VAL A 575 5.19 -3.49 -15.28
N THR A 576 4.92 -4.44 -16.19
CA THR A 576 4.31 -4.11 -17.50
C THR A 576 2.96 -3.45 -17.29
N ARG A 577 2.09 -4.01 -16.44
CA ARG A 577 0.80 -3.42 -16.06
C ARG A 577 0.98 -2.00 -15.50
N GLN A 578 1.96 -1.78 -14.63
CA GLN A 578 2.24 -0.44 -14.08
C GLN A 578 2.61 0.56 -15.18
N VAL A 579 3.46 0.17 -16.12
CA VAL A 579 3.85 1.05 -17.24
C VAL A 579 2.64 1.36 -18.13
N LEU A 580 1.82 0.37 -18.48
CA LEU A 580 0.61 0.60 -19.27
C LEU A 580 -0.38 1.53 -18.55
N ASN A 581 -0.49 1.43 -17.22
CA ASN A 581 -1.27 2.38 -16.44
C ASN A 581 -0.69 3.80 -16.52
N ASN A 582 0.64 3.95 -16.51
CA ASN A 582 1.28 5.26 -16.70
C ASN A 582 1.00 5.81 -18.12
N VAL A 583 1.05 4.96 -19.16
CA VAL A 583 0.68 5.33 -20.54
C VAL A 583 -0.78 5.76 -20.63
N MET A 584 -1.68 5.13 -19.86
CA MET A 584 -3.09 5.52 -19.82
C MET A 584 -3.28 6.96 -19.35
N VAL A 585 -2.49 7.42 -18.36
CA VAL A 585 -2.50 8.83 -17.92
C VAL A 585 -2.07 9.76 -19.06
N GLU A 586 -1.04 9.38 -19.82
CA GLU A 586 -0.57 10.16 -20.97
C GLU A 586 -1.64 10.24 -22.06
N TYR A 587 -2.23 9.11 -22.44
CA TYR A 587 -3.26 9.04 -23.49
C TYR A 587 -4.52 9.80 -23.10
N TYR A 588 -4.96 9.69 -21.85
CA TYR A 588 -6.08 10.47 -21.33
C TYR A 588 -5.80 11.97 -21.41
N THR A 589 -4.61 12.40 -20.98
CA THR A 589 -4.22 13.81 -21.00
C THR A 589 -4.18 14.37 -22.42
N GLU A 590 -3.63 13.60 -23.37
CA GLU A 590 -3.60 13.97 -24.79
C GLU A 590 -5.02 14.04 -25.38
N LEU A 591 -5.89 13.08 -25.07
CA LEU A 591 -7.30 13.11 -25.51
C LEU A 591 -7.99 14.40 -25.05
N VAL A 592 -7.82 14.78 -23.78
CA VAL A 592 -8.40 16.01 -23.23
C VAL A 592 -7.89 17.24 -24.01
N GLN A 593 -6.60 17.33 -24.26
CA GLN A 593 -6.00 18.42 -25.05
C GLN A 593 -6.55 18.47 -26.48
N LEU A 594 -6.61 17.32 -27.15
CA LEU A 594 -7.15 17.19 -28.51
C LEU A 594 -8.62 17.61 -28.58
N TYR A 595 -9.42 17.20 -27.60
CA TYR A 595 -10.85 17.54 -27.52
C TYR A 595 -11.08 19.04 -27.26
N LEU A 596 -10.30 19.64 -26.36
CA LEU A 596 -10.43 21.06 -26.01
C LEU A 596 -9.94 21.99 -27.13
N ASN A 597 -9.02 21.55 -27.98
CA ASN A 597 -8.58 22.35 -29.12
C ASN A 597 -9.67 22.38 -30.21
N PRO A 598 -10.29 23.53 -30.51
CA PRO A 598 -11.38 23.63 -31.49
C PRO A 598 -10.94 23.35 -32.94
N LYS A 599 -9.63 23.32 -33.23
CA LYS A 599 -9.09 23.04 -34.57
C LYS A 599 -8.90 21.56 -34.86
N THR A 600 -8.93 20.69 -33.86
CA THR A 600 -8.74 19.25 -34.01
C THR A 600 -9.93 18.61 -34.75
N SER A 601 -9.71 17.78 -35.76
CA SER A 601 -10.84 17.07 -36.39
C SER A 601 -11.43 16.00 -35.46
N SER A 602 -12.70 15.64 -35.66
CA SER A 602 -13.32 14.51 -34.96
C SER A 602 -12.54 13.20 -35.17
N SER A 603 -11.99 12.99 -36.36
CA SER A 603 -11.16 11.81 -36.67
C SER A 603 -9.91 11.68 -35.81
N VAL A 604 -9.26 12.79 -35.45
CA VAL A 604 -8.07 12.78 -34.59
C VAL A 604 -8.44 12.47 -33.14
N VAL A 605 -9.53 13.07 -32.65
CA VAL A 605 -10.05 12.77 -31.30
C VAL A 605 -10.46 11.29 -31.21
N CYS A 606 -11.20 10.78 -32.19
CA CYS A 606 -11.65 9.39 -32.18
C CYS A 606 -10.51 8.39 -32.37
N SER A 607 -9.48 8.72 -33.17
CA SER A 607 -8.29 7.89 -33.23
C SER A 607 -7.57 7.78 -31.89
N LYS A 608 -7.53 8.86 -31.09
CA LYS A 608 -6.98 8.81 -29.72
C LYS A 608 -7.88 7.99 -28.78
N ALA A 609 -9.20 8.09 -28.93
CA ALA A 609 -10.14 7.24 -28.20
C ALA A 609 -9.93 5.75 -28.50
N ASP A 610 -9.75 5.37 -29.76
CA ASP A 610 -9.46 4.00 -30.16
C ASP A 610 -8.13 3.51 -29.55
N GLN A 611 -7.09 4.35 -29.55
CA GLN A 611 -5.79 4.02 -28.91
C GLN A 611 -5.92 3.76 -27.41
N ILE A 612 -6.84 4.44 -26.71
CA ILE A 612 -7.13 4.17 -25.28
C ILE A 612 -7.78 2.80 -25.12
N LEU A 613 -8.74 2.44 -25.97
CA LEU A 613 -9.37 1.12 -25.93
C LEU A 613 -8.38 0.00 -26.27
N ASP A 614 -7.51 0.22 -27.26
CA ASP A 614 -6.42 -0.71 -27.60
C ASP A 614 -5.45 -0.91 -26.43
N LEU A 615 -5.11 0.17 -25.70
CA LEU A 615 -4.26 0.08 -24.51
C LEU A 615 -4.90 -0.77 -23.40
N LEU A 616 -6.21 -0.62 -23.16
CA LEU A 616 -6.92 -1.44 -22.18
C LEU A 616 -6.97 -2.92 -22.61
N HIS A 617 -7.14 -3.19 -23.90
CA HIS A 617 -7.05 -4.55 -24.44
C HIS A 617 -5.65 -5.16 -24.26
N ASP A 618 -4.60 -4.39 -24.52
CA ASP A 618 -3.22 -4.83 -24.33
C ASP A 618 -2.89 -5.07 -22.85
N MET A 619 -3.44 -4.23 -21.95
CA MET A 619 -3.35 -4.45 -20.52
C MET A 619 -4.06 -5.74 -20.10
N ASP A 620 -5.27 -6.01 -20.59
CA ASP A 620 -5.98 -7.27 -20.33
C ASP A 620 -5.18 -8.48 -20.84
N THR A 621 -4.55 -8.35 -22.01
CA THR A 621 -3.74 -9.40 -22.66
C THR A 621 -2.52 -9.78 -21.82
N ILE A 622 -1.74 -8.81 -21.31
CA ILE A 622 -0.58 -9.15 -20.46
C ILE A 622 -1.01 -9.73 -19.11
N LEU A 623 -2.08 -9.23 -18.52
CA LEU A 623 -2.63 -9.76 -17.26
C LEU A 623 -3.11 -11.22 -17.43
N ALA A 624 -3.61 -11.58 -18.62
CA ALA A 624 -4.08 -12.93 -18.90
C ALA A 624 -2.96 -13.98 -18.89
N THR A 625 -1.68 -13.57 -18.95
CA THR A 625 -0.52 -14.47 -18.98
C THR A 625 -0.11 -15.01 -17.62
N SER A 626 -0.73 -14.56 -16.52
CA SER A 626 -0.36 -14.96 -15.16
C SER A 626 -1.58 -15.35 -14.33
N THR A 627 -1.46 -16.42 -13.55
CA THR A 627 -2.52 -16.91 -12.66
C THR A 627 -2.88 -15.94 -11.55
N ALA A 628 -2.01 -14.98 -11.23
CA ALA A 628 -2.21 -13.99 -10.17
C ALA A 628 -3.21 -12.90 -10.56
N PHE A 629 -3.46 -12.70 -11.87
CA PHE A 629 -4.24 -11.57 -12.38
C PHE A 629 -5.49 -12.00 -13.16
N LEU A 630 -6.12 -13.14 -12.82
CA LEU A 630 -7.28 -13.66 -13.54
C LEU A 630 -8.59 -13.50 -12.75
N LEU A 631 -9.55 -12.74 -13.30
CA LEU A 631 -10.90 -12.63 -12.72
C LEU A 631 -11.61 -13.99 -12.64
N GLY A 632 -11.38 -14.88 -13.62
CA GLY A 632 -12.04 -16.17 -13.69
C GLY A 632 -11.76 -17.07 -12.48
N ARG A 633 -10.56 -16.99 -11.89
CA ARG A 633 -10.23 -17.77 -10.68
C ARG A 633 -11.03 -17.28 -9.49
N TRP A 634 -11.15 -15.96 -9.30
CA TRP A 634 -11.95 -15.36 -8.24
C TRP A 634 -13.43 -15.74 -8.34
N ILE A 635 -14.02 -15.63 -9.54
CA ILE A 635 -15.43 -16.00 -9.77
C ILE A 635 -15.64 -17.49 -9.58
N ARG A 636 -14.74 -18.35 -10.07
CA ARG A 636 -14.81 -19.80 -9.85
C ARG A 636 -14.80 -20.13 -8.36
N ASP A 637 -13.86 -19.56 -7.62
CA ASP A 637 -13.70 -19.85 -6.18
C ASP A 637 -14.91 -19.36 -5.39
N ALA A 638 -15.47 -18.20 -5.74
CA ALA A 638 -16.72 -17.71 -5.17
C ALA A 638 -17.90 -18.66 -5.43
N LYS A 639 -18.11 -19.09 -6.68
CA LYS A 639 -19.18 -20.04 -7.04
C LYS A 639 -19.04 -21.36 -6.30
N ALA A 640 -17.81 -21.80 -6.06
CA ALA A 640 -17.49 -23.01 -5.30
C ALA A 640 -17.76 -22.88 -3.78
N ARG A 641 -18.24 -21.72 -3.29
CA ARG A 641 -18.78 -21.56 -1.92
C ARG A 641 -20.27 -21.86 -1.82
N GLY A 642 -20.94 -22.08 -2.94
CA GLY A 642 -22.37 -22.37 -2.98
C GLY A 642 -22.71 -23.73 -3.59
N THR A 643 -23.98 -24.09 -3.45
CA THR A 643 -24.62 -25.12 -4.27
C THR A 643 -24.93 -24.55 -5.67
N PRO A 644 -25.28 -25.41 -6.65
CA PRO A 644 -25.76 -24.93 -7.95
C PRO A 644 -26.92 -23.91 -7.87
N ALA A 645 -27.78 -24.01 -6.84
CA ALA A 645 -28.89 -23.08 -6.64
C ALA A 645 -28.45 -21.69 -6.12
N THR A 646 -27.32 -21.62 -5.41
CA THR A 646 -26.79 -20.38 -4.83
C THR A 646 -25.58 -19.83 -5.58
N ALA A 647 -25.10 -20.48 -6.64
CA ALA A 647 -23.91 -20.06 -7.37
C ALA A 647 -24.05 -18.62 -7.92
N GLY A 648 -25.24 -18.23 -8.39
CA GLY A 648 -25.52 -16.86 -8.85
C GLY A 648 -25.39 -15.80 -7.76
N TYR A 649 -25.75 -16.12 -6.52
CA TYR A 649 -25.53 -15.24 -5.36
C TYR A 649 -24.04 -14.97 -5.18
N PHE A 650 -23.20 -16.02 -5.15
CA PHE A 650 -21.78 -15.85 -4.90
C PHE A 650 -21.03 -15.19 -6.05
N GLU A 651 -21.40 -15.48 -7.29
CA GLU A 651 -20.87 -14.78 -8.46
C GLU A 651 -21.20 -13.28 -8.41
N TYR A 652 -22.44 -12.93 -8.04
CA TYR A 652 -22.84 -11.53 -7.84
C TYR A 652 -22.03 -10.85 -6.73
N GLN A 653 -21.87 -11.49 -5.57
CA GLN A 653 -21.06 -10.96 -4.46
C GLN A 653 -19.61 -10.69 -4.91
N ALA A 654 -19.00 -11.64 -5.62
CA ALA A 654 -17.64 -11.54 -6.15
C ALA A 654 -17.48 -10.39 -7.15
N ARG A 655 -18.41 -10.25 -8.10
CA ARG A 655 -18.43 -9.14 -9.09
C ARG A 655 -18.66 -7.79 -8.43
N ASN A 656 -19.63 -7.73 -7.52
CA ASN A 656 -20.06 -6.49 -6.89
C ASN A 656 -18.95 -5.90 -6.00
N GLN A 657 -18.27 -6.73 -5.20
CA GLN A 657 -17.20 -6.26 -4.31
C GLN A 657 -16.07 -5.56 -5.07
N LEU A 658 -15.62 -6.13 -6.20
CA LEU A 658 -14.50 -5.59 -6.99
C LEU A 658 -14.87 -4.33 -7.80
N THR A 659 -16.16 -4.03 -7.91
CA THR A 659 -16.68 -2.97 -8.76
C THR A 659 -17.44 -1.95 -7.93
N ARG A 660 -18.76 -1.98 -7.92
CA ARG A 660 -19.57 -0.94 -7.28
C ARG A 660 -19.54 -0.95 -5.76
N TRP A 661 -19.09 -2.06 -5.17
CA TRP A 661 -19.05 -2.30 -3.72
C TRP A 661 -20.42 -2.27 -3.01
N GLY A 662 -21.49 -1.90 -3.72
CA GLY A 662 -22.87 -1.95 -3.25
C GLY A 662 -23.76 -0.94 -3.94
N VAL A 663 -24.59 -0.26 -3.15
CA VAL A 663 -25.53 0.78 -3.62
C VAL A 663 -25.21 2.18 -3.08
N GLY A 664 -24.09 2.31 -2.34
CA GLY A 664 -23.59 3.58 -1.80
C GLY A 664 -22.52 4.20 -2.71
N THR A 665 -21.60 4.97 -2.12
CA THR A 665 -20.61 5.78 -2.86
C THR A 665 -19.24 5.10 -3.06
N LEU A 666 -19.09 3.83 -2.71
CA LEU A 666 -17.80 3.11 -2.74
C LEU A 666 -17.49 2.42 -4.07
N ASN A 667 -17.97 2.99 -5.19
CA ASN A 667 -17.64 2.45 -6.50
C ASN A 667 -16.12 2.44 -6.71
N ASP A 668 -15.62 1.33 -7.26
CA ASP A 668 -14.21 1.03 -7.53
C ASP A 668 -13.30 0.99 -6.30
N TYR A 669 -13.82 1.04 -5.06
CA TYR A 669 -12.97 1.04 -3.86
C TYR A 669 -12.01 -0.16 -3.82
N ALA A 670 -12.50 -1.34 -4.22
CA ALA A 670 -11.72 -2.58 -4.25
C ALA A 670 -11.38 -3.02 -5.67
N ASN A 671 -11.11 -2.06 -6.56
CA ASN A 671 -10.76 -2.33 -7.95
C ASN A 671 -9.54 -3.28 -8.08
N LYS A 672 -9.49 -4.02 -9.19
CA LYS A 672 -8.39 -4.94 -9.51
C LYS A 672 -8.01 -4.82 -10.96
N GLN A 673 -6.73 -4.72 -11.26
CA GLN A 673 -6.26 -4.85 -12.65
C GLN A 673 -6.09 -6.34 -12.97
N TRP A 674 -7.21 -7.02 -13.23
CA TRP A 674 -7.27 -8.43 -13.60
C TRP A 674 -7.80 -8.61 -15.02
N ALA A 675 -7.25 -9.59 -15.74
CA ALA A 675 -7.76 -10.02 -17.03
C ALA A 675 -9.22 -10.45 -16.94
N GLY A 676 -10.02 -10.10 -17.94
CA GLY A 676 -11.47 -10.17 -17.93
C GLY A 676 -12.13 -8.99 -17.22
N LEU A 677 -11.60 -8.50 -16.10
CA LEU A 677 -12.15 -7.31 -15.44
C LEU A 677 -11.77 -6.02 -16.19
N VAL A 678 -10.50 -5.93 -16.63
CA VAL A 678 -10.02 -4.82 -17.48
C VAL A 678 -10.71 -4.82 -18.83
N GLY A 679 -10.72 -5.96 -19.53
CA GLY A 679 -11.29 -6.08 -20.87
C GLY A 679 -12.80 -5.96 -20.96
N GLU A 680 -13.55 -6.41 -19.95
CA GLU A 680 -15.02 -6.36 -19.98
C GLU A 680 -15.59 -5.17 -19.20
N TYR A 681 -15.25 -5.03 -17.91
CA TYR A 681 -15.88 -4.02 -17.05
C TYR A 681 -15.27 -2.63 -17.30
N TYR A 682 -13.96 -2.47 -17.09
CA TYR A 682 -13.33 -1.15 -17.20
C TYR A 682 -13.34 -0.63 -18.63
N ALA A 683 -12.91 -1.42 -19.61
CA ALA A 683 -12.99 -1.06 -21.02
C ALA A 683 -14.44 -0.84 -21.49
N GLY A 684 -15.42 -1.54 -20.91
CA GLY A 684 -16.84 -1.29 -21.15
C GLY A 684 -17.26 0.13 -20.77
N ARG A 685 -16.84 0.63 -19.60
CA ARG A 685 -17.11 2.02 -19.17
C ARG A 685 -16.40 3.04 -20.07
N TRP A 686 -15.12 2.81 -20.35
CA TRP A 686 -14.34 3.66 -21.26
C TRP A 686 -14.98 3.73 -22.66
N ARG A 687 -15.50 2.61 -23.17
CA ARG A 687 -16.20 2.58 -24.47
C ARG A 687 -17.45 3.46 -24.48
N VAL A 688 -18.25 3.45 -23.41
CA VAL A 688 -19.43 4.32 -23.28
C VAL A 688 -19.02 5.79 -23.31
N TRP A 689 -18.05 6.17 -22.47
CA TRP A 689 -17.60 7.56 -22.35
C TRP A 689 -16.91 8.06 -23.63
N LEU A 690 -15.95 7.31 -24.16
CA LEU A 690 -15.20 7.67 -25.36
C LEU A 690 -16.09 7.79 -26.60
N LYS A 691 -17.10 6.92 -26.72
CA LYS A 691 -18.10 7.06 -27.79
C LYS A 691 -18.85 8.39 -27.66
N ALA A 692 -19.28 8.76 -26.46
CA ALA A 692 -19.98 10.02 -26.25
C ALA A 692 -19.08 11.24 -26.54
N VAL A 693 -17.78 11.17 -26.20
CA VAL A 693 -16.77 12.19 -26.57
C VAL A 693 -16.67 12.35 -28.09
N CYS A 694 -16.59 11.23 -28.82
CA CYS A 694 -16.58 11.20 -30.28
C CYS A 694 -17.84 11.80 -30.90
N ASP A 695 -19.01 11.32 -30.48
CA ASP A 695 -20.31 11.78 -30.97
C ASP A 695 -20.48 13.29 -30.75
N ALA A 696 -20.09 13.80 -29.57
CA ALA A 696 -20.14 15.22 -29.22
C ALA A 696 -19.20 16.04 -30.12
N ARG A 697 -17.97 15.55 -30.36
CA ARG A 697 -17.00 16.23 -31.23
C ARG A 697 -17.47 16.29 -32.68
N GLU A 698 -18.04 15.20 -33.20
CA GLU A 698 -18.58 15.13 -34.56
C GLU A 698 -19.77 16.07 -34.75
N ALA A 699 -20.65 16.15 -33.74
CA ALA A 699 -21.81 17.04 -33.75
C ALA A 699 -21.46 18.52 -33.44
N GLY A 700 -20.24 18.81 -32.99
CA GLY A 700 -19.83 20.18 -32.63
C GLY A 700 -20.52 20.72 -31.38
N ILE A 701 -20.89 19.84 -30.44
CA ILE A 701 -21.56 20.19 -29.18
C ILE A 701 -20.75 19.70 -27.97
N PRO A 702 -20.96 20.26 -26.76
CA PRO A 702 -20.38 19.71 -25.53
C PRO A 702 -20.92 18.32 -25.19
N THR A 703 -20.19 17.57 -24.36
CA THR A 703 -20.71 16.32 -23.77
C THR A 703 -21.83 16.61 -22.77
N ASP A 704 -22.76 15.66 -22.64
CA ASP A 704 -23.80 15.66 -21.60
C ASP A 704 -23.37 14.68 -20.50
N ASP A 705 -22.61 15.19 -19.54
CA ASP A 705 -21.96 14.36 -18.51
C ASP A 705 -22.99 13.59 -17.66
N ALA A 706 -24.14 14.18 -17.35
CA ALA A 706 -25.20 13.52 -16.59
C ALA A 706 -25.81 12.34 -17.36
N LYS A 707 -26.02 12.49 -18.67
CA LYS A 707 -26.48 11.40 -19.53
C LYS A 707 -25.43 10.30 -19.64
N ILE A 708 -24.16 10.65 -19.79
CA ILE A 708 -23.06 9.68 -19.89
C ILE A 708 -22.91 8.90 -18.58
N ASP A 709 -22.96 9.58 -17.43
CA ASP A 709 -22.93 8.95 -16.11
C ASP A 709 -24.10 7.98 -15.91
N GLY A 710 -25.29 8.34 -16.39
CA GLY A 710 -26.45 7.45 -16.41
C GLY A 710 -26.20 6.18 -17.25
N GLN A 711 -25.65 6.33 -18.45
CA GLN A 711 -25.33 5.20 -19.33
C GLN A 711 -24.24 4.29 -18.76
N ILE A 712 -23.21 4.87 -18.13
CA ILE A 712 -22.18 4.09 -17.44
C ILE A 712 -22.81 3.35 -16.25
N ASN A 713 -23.64 4.01 -15.44
CA ASN A 713 -24.32 3.35 -14.33
C ASN A 713 -25.19 2.17 -14.81
N ASP A 714 -25.97 2.33 -15.88
CA ASP A 714 -26.81 1.26 -16.43
C ASP A 714 -25.97 0.08 -16.91
N PHE A 715 -24.84 0.34 -17.57
CA PHE A 715 -23.86 -0.68 -17.93
C PHE A 715 -23.31 -1.42 -16.70
N GLU A 716 -22.90 -0.68 -15.67
CA GLU A 716 -22.32 -1.27 -14.46
C GLU A 716 -23.34 -2.11 -13.67
N VAL A 717 -24.60 -1.64 -13.55
CA VAL A 717 -25.70 -2.44 -12.96
C VAL A 717 -25.86 -3.75 -13.71
N ALA A 718 -25.93 -3.68 -15.04
CA ALA A 718 -26.15 -4.86 -15.87
C ALA A 718 -25.00 -5.86 -15.76
N TRP A 719 -23.75 -5.38 -15.73
CA TRP A 719 -22.56 -6.23 -15.66
C TRP A 719 -22.51 -7.10 -14.39
N GLN A 720 -22.99 -6.58 -13.25
CA GLN A 720 -22.94 -7.31 -11.99
C GLN A 720 -23.80 -8.58 -11.95
N THR A 721 -24.86 -8.64 -12.75
CA THR A 721 -25.76 -9.79 -12.81
C THR A 721 -25.51 -10.69 -14.02
N GLN A 722 -24.47 -10.41 -14.81
CA GLN A 722 -24.04 -11.28 -15.90
C GLN A 722 -23.43 -12.58 -15.37
N THR A 723 -23.44 -13.60 -16.22
CA THR A 723 -22.90 -14.94 -15.91
C THR A 723 -21.84 -15.39 -16.93
N ASN A 724 -21.18 -14.43 -17.59
CA ASN A 724 -20.11 -14.68 -18.55
C ASN A 724 -18.97 -15.47 -17.87
N GLU A 725 -18.48 -16.50 -18.55
CA GLU A 725 -17.32 -17.26 -18.10
C GLU A 725 -16.02 -16.54 -18.46
N PHE A 726 -15.03 -16.67 -17.59
CA PHE A 726 -13.70 -16.10 -17.78
C PHE A 726 -12.65 -17.20 -17.62
N PRO A 727 -11.52 -17.14 -18.35
CA PRO A 727 -10.44 -18.10 -18.20
C PRO A 727 -9.94 -18.21 -16.75
N THR A 728 -9.70 -19.45 -16.32
CA THR A 728 -9.14 -19.77 -15.00
C THR A 728 -7.66 -20.13 -15.05
N ASP A 729 -7.14 -20.29 -16.25
CA ASP A 729 -5.77 -20.67 -16.56
C ASP A 729 -5.15 -19.59 -17.46
N PRO A 730 -3.82 -19.37 -17.36
CA PRO A 730 -3.17 -18.32 -18.15
C PRO A 730 -3.25 -18.58 -19.66
N VAL A 731 -3.28 -17.51 -20.43
CA VAL A 731 -3.29 -17.53 -21.89
C VAL A 731 -2.16 -16.65 -22.42
N GLY A 732 -1.29 -17.23 -23.25
CA GLY A 732 -0.13 -16.56 -23.82
C GLY A 732 1.14 -16.71 -22.99
N ASP A 733 2.26 -16.21 -23.52
CA ASP A 733 3.57 -16.19 -22.86
C ASP A 733 3.86 -14.77 -22.36
N SER A 734 4.18 -14.66 -21.07
CA SER A 734 4.38 -13.36 -20.39
C SER A 734 5.57 -12.59 -20.95
N VAL A 735 6.68 -13.28 -21.25
CA VAL A 735 7.90 -12.65 -21.79
C VAL A 735 7.68 -12.18 -23.22
N GLU A 736 7.08 -13.01 -24.07
CA GLU A 736 6.80 -12.67 -25.47
C GLU A 736 5.85 -11.47 -25.57
N ILE A 737 4.77 -11.47 -24.78
CA ILE A 737 3.79 -10.38 -24.78
C ILE A 737 4.40 -9.11 -24.20
N ALA A 738 5.11 -9.18 -23.07
CA ALA A 738 5.78 -8.01 -22.50
C ALA A 738 6.81 -7.40 -23.47
N THR A 739 7.55 -8.22 -24.20
CA THR A 739 8.50 -7.77 -25.23
C THR A 739 7.79 -7.03 -26.38
N LYS A 740 6.66 -7.57 -26.87
CA LYS A 740 5.85 -6.92 -27.91
C LYS A 740 5.29 -5.57 -27.45
N LEU A 741 4.81 -5.52 -26.21
CA LEU A 741 4.28 -4.30 -25.62
C LEU A 741 5.39 -3.28 -25.37
N HIS A 742 6.59 -3.72 -24.97
CA HIS A 742 7.77 -2.87 -24.85
C HIS A 742 8.16 -2.25 -26.19
N ALA A 743 8.14 -3.02 -27.28
CA ALA A 743 8.34 -2.47 -28.62
C ALA A 743 7.25 -1.45 -29.02
N LYS A 744 6.01 -1.62 -28.55
CA LYS A 744 4.88 -0.74 -28.86
C LYS A 744 4.88 0.56 -28.04
N TYR A 745 5.22 0.49 -26.75
CA TYR A 745 5.04 1.58 -25.78
C TYR A 745 6.35 2.09 -25.14
N GLY A 746 7.44 1.31 -25.19
CA GLY A 746 8.70 1.58 -24.49
C GLY A 746 9.64 2.58 -25.18
N THR A 747 9.60 2.68 -26.52
CA THR A 747 10.40 3.69 -27.24
C THR A 747 9.75 5.07 -27.18
N LYS A 748 10.30 5.96 -26.34
CA LYS A 748 9.98 7.40 -26.41
C LYS A 748 10.52 7.96 -27.74
N GLN A 749 9.64 8.22 -28.71
CA GLN A 749 9.97 9.16 -29.79
C GLN A 749 10.41 10.48 -29.15
N HIS A 750 11.54 11.03 -29.63
CA HIS A 750 12.27 12.18 -29.08
C HIS A 750 11.38 13.19 -28.35
N ARG A 751 11.41 13.17 -27.01
CA ARG A 751 10.77 14.18 -26.16
C ARG A 751 11.81 15.26 -25.84
N VAL A 752 11.47 16.53 -26.13
CA VAL A 752 12.20 17.70 -25.63
C VAL A 752 12.08 17.71 -24.10
N VAL A 753 13.19 17.45 -23.40
CA VAL A 753 13.26 17.40 -21.94
C VAL A 753 13.46 18.81 -21.40
N GLY A 754 12.39 19.61 -21.44
CA GLY A 754 12.32 20.91 -20.77
C GLY A 754 12.64 22.15 -21.63
N VAL A 755 11.99 23.25 -21.27
CA VAL A 755 12.35 24.62 -21.64
C VAL A 755 12.70 25.30 -20.32
N LEU A 756 13.94 25.79 -20.19
CA LEU A 756 14.35 26.57 -19.02
C LEU A 756 13.92 28.02 -19.27
N ASP A 757 12.73 28.39 -18.81
CA ASP A 757 12.24 29.77 -18.89
C ASP A 757 12.77 30.57 -17.70
N LEU A 758 13.89 31.27 -17.92
CA LEU A 758 14.45 32.22 -16.95
C LEU A 758 13.58 33.48 -16.79
N GLY A 759 12.54 33.69 -17.60
CA GLY A 759 11.69 34.88 -17.54
C GLY A 759 10.82 34.95 -16.27
N SER A 760 10.23 33.83 -15.85
CA SER A 760 9.27 33.80 -14.73
C SER A 760 9.88 34.09 -13.35
N THR A 761 11.20 33.97 -13.18
CA THR A 761 11.91 34.33 -11.93
C THR A 761 12.58 35.71 -11.99
N LEU A 762 12.53 36.39 -13.13
CA LEU A 762 13.12 37.71 -13.36
C LEU A 762 12.08 38.84 -13.47
N ASP A 763 10.81 38.51 -13.76
CA ASP A 763 9.71 39.47 -13.81
C ASP A 763 9.49 40.22 -12.47
N ASP A 764 9.81 39.59 -11.33
CA ASP A 764 9.71 40.21 -10.00
C ASP A 764 10.91 41.09 -9.60
N LEU A 765 11.92 41.25 -10.46
CA LEU A 765 13.13 42.05 -10.15
C LEU A 765 13.36 43.31 -10.99
N TYR A 766 12.60 43.54 -12.06
CA TYR A 766 12.74 44.74 -12.90
C TYR A 766 11.79 45.88 -12.50
N GLY A 767 12.08 46.52 -11.37
CA GLY A 767 11.61 47.87 -11.05
C GLY A 767 12.51 48.95 -11.66
N ALA A 768 11.95 50.15 -11.88
CA ALA A 768 12.53 51.32 -12.57
C ALA A 768 14.08 51.45 -12.54
N THR A 769 14.66 51.66 -13.72
CA THR A 769 16.09 51.88 -13.98
C THR A 769 16.67 52.98 -13.09
N GLY A 770 17.71 52.65 -12.30
CA GLY A 770 18.45 53.60 -11.46
C GLY A 770 18.98 53.07 -10.11
N ALA A 771 18.67 51.83 -9.72
CA ALA A 771 18.91 51.31 -8.36
C ALA A 771 20.00 50.22 -8.22
N GLY A 772 21.02 50.16 -9.09
CA GLY A 772 22.17 49.25 -8.94
C GLY A 772 21.92 47.75 -9.21
N LYS A 773 20.72 47.34 -9.64
CA LYS A 773 20.34 45.93 -9.87
C LYS A 773 21.13 45.25 -11.00
N THR A 774 21.51 46.00 -12.04
CA THR A 774 22.34 45.48 -13.15
C THR A 774 23.68 44.95 -12.65
N HIS A 775 24.29 45.61 -11.65
CA HIS A 775 25.54 45.17 -11.05
C HIS A 775 25.36 43.86 -10.25
N THR A 776 24.22 43.64 -9.60
CA THR A 776 23.91 42.36 -8.93
C THR A 776 23.68 41.22 -9.93
N MET A 777 23.01 41.50 -11.04
CA MET A 777 22.65 40.48 -12.03
C MET A 777 23.79 40.12 -12.99
N MET A 778 24.57 41.11 -13.44
CA MET A 778 25.64 40.92 -14.43
C MET A 778 27.06 41.03 -13.86
N GLY A 779 27.23 41.65 -12.69
CA GLY A 779 28.54 41.89 -12.07
C GLY A 779 29.23 43.17 -12.55
N SER A 780 30.54 43.28 -12.25
CA SER A 780 31.43 44.29 -12.84
C SER A 780 31.83 43.89 -14.27
N GLU A 781 32.12 44.83 -15.16
CA GLU A 781 32.34 44.53 -16.59
C GLU A 781 33.72 43.86 -16.83
N ARG A 782 33.74 42.55 -17.16
CA ARG A 782 34.94 41.87 -17.68
C ARG A 782 34.95 41.92 -19.21
N ASP A 783 36.03 42.43 -19.79
CA ASP A 783 36.39 42.21 -21.19
C ASP A 783 36.55 40.70 -21.46
N GLY A 784 35.84 40.20 -22.48
CA GLY A 784 35.60 38.78 -22.75
C GLY A 784 36.84 37.96 -23.13
N SER A 785 37.69 37.64 -22.16
CA SER A 785 38.72 36.59 -22.29
C SER A 785 38.97 35.91 -20.95
N GLY A 786 38.37 34.74 -20.75
CA GLY A 786 38.61 33.88 -19.60
C GLY A 786 38.27 32.43 -19.94
N ASP A 787 39.30 31.60 -20.01
CA ASP A 787 39.27 30.17 -20.34
C ASP A 787 38.65 29.37 -19.18
N ASP A 788 37.72 28.46 -19.47
CA ASP A 788 36.77 27.84 -18.52
C ASP A 788 37.38 26.82 -17.53
N ASN A 789 38.72 26.79 -17.34
CA ASN A 789 39.37 25.62 -16.73
C ASN A 789 40.50 25.87 -15.72
N GLN A 790 40.58 27.02 -15.04
CA GLN A 790 41.56 27.20 -13.95
C GLN A 790 40.99 27.92 -12.72
N LEU A 791 40.83 27.16 -11.64
CA LEU A 791 40.80 27.69 -10.26
C LEU A 791 42.13 27.28 -9.60
N GLY A 792 43.11 28.20 -9.64
CA GLY A 792 44.42 28.02 -9.02
C GLY A 792 44.81 29.25 -8.18
N HIS A 793 45.27 28.98 -6.96
CA HIS A 793 45.79 29.89 -5.94
C HIS A 793 46.71 31.02 -6.44
N HIS A 794 46.58 32.24 -5.87
CA HIS A 794 47.62 32.86 -5.03
C HIS A 794 47.22 34.23 -4.43
N ASP A 795 47.88 34.51 -3.30
CA ASP A 795 47.78 35.63 -2.35
C ASP A 795 48.30 36.99 -2.86
N ASP A 796 47.77 38.06 -2.24
CA ASP A 796 48.30 39.39 -1.87
C ASP A 796 49.37 40.09 -2.73
N ASP A 797 49.05 41.30 -3.24
CA ASP A 797 49.73 42.55 -2.84
C ASP A 797 49.03 43.80 -3.42
N ASP A 798 49.02 44.86 -2.61
CA ASP A 798 48.34 46.15 -2.75
C ASP A 798 48.73 46.98 -3.99
N ASP A 799 47.73 47.53 -4.70
CA ASP A 799 47.68 48.94 -5.09
C ASP A 799 46.23 49.35 -5.44
N ASP A 800 45.86 50.54 -4.97
CA ASP A 800 44.51 51.08 -4.76
C ASP A 800 43.80 51.47 -6.08
N ASP A 801 43.10 50.49 -6.68
CA ASP A 801 41.89 50.65 -7.51
C ASP A 801 41.02 49.35 -7.50
N ASN A 802 41.19 48.53 -6.45
CA ASN A 802 40.79 47.13 -6.42
C ASN A 802 39.40 46.94 -5.76
N VAL A 803 38.32 47.30 -6.47
CA VAL A 803 37.00 46.71 -6.16
C VAL A 803 37.06 45.25 -6.65
N PRO A 804 36.86 44.24 -5.78
CA PRO A 804 36.87 42.84 -6.21
C PRO A 804 35.88 42.65 -7.35
N HIS A 805 36.34 42.10 -8.47
CA HIS A 805 35.47 41.81 -9.59
C HIS A 805 34.52 40.68 -9.17
N VAL A 806 33.25 41.01 -9.00
CA VAL A 806 32.21 40.02 -8.65
C VAL A 806 31.37 39.77 -9.89
N ASP A 807 31.36 38.52 -10.37
CA ASP A 807 30.41 38.08 -11.38
C ASP A 807 29.00 38.11 -10.80
N GLY A 808 28.04 38.59 -11.59
CA GLY A 808 26.65 38.62 -11.18
C GLY A 808 26.00 37.24 -11.16
N ILE A 809 24.75 37.18 -10.69
CA ILE A 809 23.98 35.93 -10.63
C ILE A 809 23.84 35.25 -12.01
N ILE A 810 23.72 36.03 -13.10
CA ILE A 810 23.52 35.50 -14.45
C ILE A 810 24.78 34.76 -14.97
N PRO A 811 25.99 35.36 -14.98
CA PRO A 811 27.22 34.64 -15.34
C PRO A 811 27.45 33.35 -14.54
N HIS A 812 27.19 33.37 -13.22
CA HIS A 812 27.34 32.19 -12.38
C HIS A 812 26.33 31.08 -12.74
N ALA A 813 25.05 31.43 -12.87
CA ALA A 813 24.01 30.47 -13.25
C ALA A 813 24.28 29.85 -14.63
N LEU A 814 24.70 30.64 -15.61
CA LEU A 814 25.04 30.14 -16.94
C LEU A 814 26.25 29.19 -16.88
N THR A 815 27.27 29.53 -16.12
CA THR A 815 28.47 28.68 -15.95
C THR A 815 28.12 27.35 -15.30
N ASP A 816 27.28 27.36 -14.26
CA ASP A 816 26.82 26.14 -13.60
C ASP A 816 25.97 25.26 -14.53
N ILE A 817 25.07 25.86 -15.31
CA ILE A 817 24.26 25.14 -16.29
C ILE A 817 25.15 24.44 -17.32
N PHE A 818 26.10 25.15 -17.94
CA PHE A 818 26.99 24.54 -18.94
C PHE A 818 27.95 23.52 -18.32
N ARG A 819 28.39 23.71 -17.07
CA ARG A 819 29.18 22.70 -16.34
C ARG A 819 28.37 21.41 -16.15
N LEU A 820 27.10 21.50 -15.75
CA LEU A 820 26.21 20.35 -15.60
C LEU A 820 25.95 19.65 -16.93
N ILE A 821 25.70 20.42 -18.00
CA ILE A 821 25.50 19.86 -19.36
C ILE A 821 26.75 19.13 -19.84
N ASN A 822 27.93 19.71 -19.65
CA ASN A 822 29.18 19.08 -20.07
C ASN A 822 29.55 17.88 -19.22
N SER A 823 29.23 17.89 -17.92
CA SER A 823 29.41 16.71 -17.06
C SER A 823 28.50 15.56 -17.51
N ALA A 824 27.22 15.86 -17.80
CA ALA A 824 26.29 14.86 -18.34
C ALA A 824 26.74 14.32 -19.71
N ARG A 825 27.25 15.18 -20.60
CA ARG A 825 27.82 14.76 -21.90
C ARG A 825 29.04 13.84 -21.73
N ALA A 826 29.93 14.13 -20.76
CA ALA A 826 31.11 13.33 -20.50
C ALA A 826 30.73 11.95 -19.90
N ASP A 827 29.82 11.93 -18.92
CA ASP A 827 29.30 10.70 -18.32
C ASP A 827 28.60 9.81 -19.38
N GLU A 828 27.97 10.42 -20.39
CA GLU A 828 27.33 9.72 -21.51
C GLU A 828 28.29 9.30 -22.63
N GLU A 829 29.33 10.08 -22.94
CA GLU A 829 30.36 9.67 -23.91
C GLU A 829 31.07 8.40 -23.42
N ASP A 830 31.40 8.33 -22.14
CA ASP A 830 31.99 7.15 -21.50
C ASP A 830 31.04 5.93 -21.54
N ALA A 831 29.72 6.14 -21.48
CA ALA A 831 28.72 5.09 -21.63
C ALA A 831 28.46 4.68 -23.10
N SER A 832 28.52 5.63 -24.05
CA SER A 832 28.19 5.42 -25.47
C SER A 832 29.23 4.57 -26.22
N VAL A 833 30.49 4.60 -25.79
CA VAL A 833 31.57 3.75 -26.31
C VAL A 833 31.32 2.27 -26.00
N ALA A 834 30.48 1.96 -25.01
CA ALA A 834 30.12 0.59 -24.63
C ALA A 834 28.90 0.02 -25.39
N GLU A 835 27.94 0.84 -25.83
CA GLU A 835 26.63 0.35 -26.33
C GLU A 835 26.09 0.96 -27.64
N GLY A 836 26.83 1.84 -28.33
CA GLY A 836 26.50 2.22 -29.72
C GLY A 836 25.22 3.04 -29.92
N LEU A 837 24.68 3.65 -28.88
CA LEU A 837 23.59 4.63 -28.94
C LEU A 837 24.14 6.01 -28.52
N GLY A 838 24.20 6.96 -29.45
CA GLY A 838 24.65 8.33 -29.19
C GLY A 838 23.47 9.30 -29.10
N PHE A 839 23.41 10.12 -28.06
CA PHE A 839 22.47 11.23 -27.94
C PHE A 839 23.14 12.52 -28.43
N GLN A 840 22.38 13.39 -29.12
CA GLN A 840 22.87 14.69 -29.60
C GLN A 840 22.17 15.82 -28.85
N TRP A 841 22.95 16.63 -28.13
CA TRP A 841 22.45 17.74 -27.32
C TRP A 841 22.72 19.08 -28.01
N SER A 842 21.70 19.94 -28.15
CA SER A 842 21.85 21.32 -28.63
C SER A 842 21.23 22.31 -27.64
N VAL A 843 21.97 23.34 -27.23
CA VAL A 843 21.45 24.43 -26.40
C VAL A 843 21.11 25.61 -27.31
N VAL A 844 19.90 26.13 -27.19
CA VAL A 844 19.39 27.22 -28.04
C VAL A 844 18.97 28.38 -27.15
N VAL A 845 19.47 29.59 -27.45
CA VAL A 845 19.17 30.83 -26.74
C VAL A 845 18.32 31.75 -27.61
N THR A 846 17.38 32.42 -26.96
CA THR A 846 16.56 33.52 -27.49
C THR A 846 16.66 34.70 -26.53
N TYR A 847 16.75 35.92 -27.03
CA TYR A 847 16.80 37.13 -26.20
C TYR A 847 15.78 38.14 -26.70
N LEU A 848 14.89 38.61 -25.82
CA LEU A 848 13.81 39.51 -26.18
C LEU A 848 13.59 40.59 -25.13
N GLU A 849 13.09 41.73 -25.58
CA GLU A 849 12.64 42.84 -24.74
C GLU A 849 11.11 42.93 -24.82
N VAL A 850 10.45 43.13 -23.68
CA VAL A 850 9.05 43.56 -23.62
C VAL A 850 9.02 44.97 -23.04
N TYR A 851 8.76 45.97 -23.89
CA TYR A 851 8.70 47.37 -23.47
C TYR A 851 7.46 48.05 -24.04
N ASN A 852 6.65 48.66 -23.17
CA ASN A 852 5.40 49.33 -23.54
C ASN A 852 4.48 48.46 -24.42
N GLU A 853 4.27 47.20 -24.00
CA GLU A 853 3.45 46.18 -24.71
C GLU A 853 3.96 45.82 -26.11
N GLN A 854 5.19 46.18 -26.45
CA GLN A 854 5.86 45.80 -27.69
C GLN A 854 6.93 44.76 -27.38
N ILE A 855 6.91 43.64 -28.09
CA ILE A 855 7.96 42.62 -27.98
C ILE A 855 8.98 42.82 -29.09
N ARG A 856 10.27 42.81 -28.75
CA ARG A 856 11.37 42.93 -29.71
C ARG A 856 12.34 41.80 -29.53
N ASP A 857 12.87 41.32 -30.65
CA ASP A 857 13.98 40.39 -30.66
C ASP A 857 15.30 41.16 -30.48
N LEU A 858 16.03 40.87 -29.42
CA LEU A 858 17.32 41.48 -29.15
C LEU A 858 18.47 40.78 -29.89
N LEU A 859 18.27 39.54 -30.35
CA LEU A 859 19.26 38.82 -31.16
C LEU A 859 19.20 39.19 -32.65
N ASN A 860 18.09 39.77 -33.10
CA ASN A 860 17.96 40.37 -34.43
C ASN A 860 17.18 41.69 -34.35
N PRO A 861 17.89 42.84 -34.20
CA PRO A 861 17.28 44.15 -34.06
C PRO A 861 16.66 44.64 -35.38
N SER A 862 15.55 44.02 -35.78
CA SER A 862 14.65 44.55 -36.78
C SER A 862 13.74 45.61 -36.13
N SER A 863 13.44 46.70 -36.82
CA SER A 863 12.65 47.82 -36.27
C SER A 863 11.14 47.52 -36.12
N ARG A 864 10.73 46.24 -36.15
CA ARG A 864 9.32 45.83 -36.07
C ARG A 864 9.04 44.99 -34.82
N PRO A 865 7.96 45.28 -34.09
CA PRO A 865 7.52 44.47 -32.96
C PRO A 865 7.13 43.05 -33.40
N LEU A 866 7.48 42.05 -32.59
CA LEU A 866 7.06 40.67 -32.76
C LEU A 866 5.67 40.43 -32.16
N ALA A 867 4.95 39.48 -32.74
CA ALA A 867 3.61 39.12 -32.31
C ALA A 867 3.66 37.90 -31.38
N LEU A 868 2.97 37.97 -30.24
CA LEU A 868 2.63 36.79 -29.45
C LEU A 868 1.69 35.90 -30.26
N ARG A 869 2.02 34.62 -30.36
CA ARG A 869 1.18 33.59 -30.93
C ARG A 869 1.03 32.47 -29.93
N GLU A 870 -0.16 31.92 -29.86
CA GLU A 870 -0.40 30.76 -29.02
C GLU A 870 -0.12 29.51 -29.84
N ASP A 871 0.77 28.64 -29.35
CA ASP A 871 0.97 27.32 -29.94
C ASP A 871 -0.27 26.46 -29.64
N PRO A 872 -1.06 26.06 -30.64
CA PRO A 872 -2.33 25.37 -30.40
C PRO A 872 -2.16 23.94 -29.87
N VAL A 873 -0.94 23.39 -29.89
CA VAL A 873 -0.62 22.01 -29.48
C VAL A 873 -0.01 21.98 -28.08
N LYS A 874 0.78 23.00 -27.71
CA LYS A 874 1.50 23.02 -26.42
C LYS A 874 0.88 23.95 -25.37
N GLY A 875 -0.05 24.83 -25.75
CA GLY A 875 -0.63 25.84 -24.84
C GLY A 875 0.37 26.88 -24.35
N VAL A 876 1.54 26.95 -24.99
CA VAL A 876 2.59 27.93 -24.69
C VAL A 876 2.40 29.12 -25.62
N VAL A 877 2.28 30.31 -25.03
CA VAL A 877 2.36 31.57 -25.78
C VAL A 877 3.82 31.74 -26.21
N HIS A 878 4.08 31.68 -27.51
CA HIS A 878 5.41 31.88 -28.09
C HIS A 878 5.43 33.17 -28.90
N VAL A 879 6.56 33.87 -28.90
CA VAL A 879 6.73 35.06 -29.72
C VAL A 879 7.15 34.63 -31.11
N ALA A 880 6.28 34.85 -32.10
CA ALA A 880 6.52 34.42 -33.47
C ALA A 880 7.59 35.29 -34.14
N GLY A 881 8.62 34.64 -34.69
CA GLY A 881 9.73 35.30 -35.38
C GLY A 881 10.94 35.60 -34.50
N LEU A 882 11.01 35.05 -33.28
CA LEU A 882 12.23 35.09 -32.46
C LEU A 882 13.37 34.34 -33.13
N HIS A 883 14.56 34.93 -33.06
CA HIS A 883 15.80 34.32 -33.49
C HIS A 883 16.31 33.39 -32.42
N HIS A 884 16.70 32.21 -32.88
CA HIS A 884 17.24 31.14 -32.09
C HIS A 884 18.72 31.01 -32.45
N VAL A 885 19.60 31.26 -31.48
CA VAL A 885 21.04 31.08 -31.64
C VAL A 885 21.44 29.83 -30.88
N THR A 886 22.02 28.86 -31.57
CA THR A 886 22.61 27.70 -30.90
C THR A 886 23.92 28.13 -30.25
N VAL A 887 24.09 27.77 -28.98
CA VAL A 887 25.25 28.12 -28.17
C VAL A 887 25.86 26.86 -27.58
N GLU A 888 27.16 26.88 -27.38
CA GLU A 888 27.94 25.75 -26.86
C GLU A 888 28.60 26.07 -25.52
N THR A 889 28.69 27.35 -25.14
CA THR A 889 29.34 27.81 -23.91
C THR A 889 28.57 28.93 -23.22
N SER A 890 28.75 29.07 -21.90
CA SER A 890 28.22 30.19 -21.10
C SER A 890 28.71 31.54 -21.64
N SER A 891 29.96 31.61 -22.09
CA SER A 891 30.57 32.81 -22.69
C SER A 891 29.84 33.28 -23.95
N GLN A 892 29.41 32.37 -24.83
CA GLN A 892 28.61 32.74 -26.01
C GLN A 892 27.25 33.32 -25.62
N VAL A 893 26.61 32.79 -24.57
CA VAL A 893 25.35 33.36 -24.05
C VAL A 893 25.58 34.76 -23.48
N LEU A 894 26.64 34.95 -22.68
CA LEU A 894 26.98 36.26 -22.12
C LEU A 894 27.32 37.29 -23.21
N GLN A 895 27.93 36.87 -24.32
CA GLN A 895 28.18 37.75 -25.46
C GLN A 895 26.86 38.19 -26.12
N LEU A 896 25.89 37.29 -26.26
CA LEU A 896 24.56 37.60 -26.80
C LEU A 896 23.73 38.50 -25.87
N LEU A 897 23.97 38.46 -24.55
CA LEU A 897 23.33 39.36 -23.59
C LEU A 897 23.94 40.76 -23.56
N ARG A 898 25.14 40.94 -24.15
CA ARG A 898 25.87 42.22 -24.23
C ARG A 898 25.77 42.89 -25.62
N SER A 899 25.32 42.15 -26.63
CA SER A 899 25.03 42.65 -27.98
C SER A 899 23.68 43.35 -28.03
#